data_AF-A0AAD7X9N3-F1
#
_entry.id   AF-A0AAD7X9N3-F1
#
_cell.length_a   1.000
_cell.length_b   1.000
_cell.length_c   1.000
_cell.angle_alpha   90.00
_cell.angle_beta   90.00
_cell.angle_gamma   90.00
#
_symmetry.space_group_name_H-M   'P 1'
#
loop_
_entity.id
_entity.type
_entity.pdbx_description
1 polymer ?
#
loop_
_entity_poly.entity_id
_entity_poly.type
_entity_poly.pdbx_seq_one_letter_code
_entity_poly.pdbx_strand_id
1 'polypeptide(L)'
;MLTSVESSSSKPLPLGRPRIWATSREELIQIVPEFAQSHHDVVHGGPWMRLLFLEGQAWKEDRWDGGAVIEMSMVRSFTRSLPDLPTFPPNHDGTSHNSGPAGGTARTHASAFDFPGTPDPPIQVIDQGDTYRFVQGEHIDGRMQSASQIHLDACTASEHAGNENIVLNSNQLPRPPPSAASIADLNVLAPEGGPPEIEALILAQTAFIPISIVLCRDAEIAPFKLPIGCGCAFLGFFYIQDVQTKTEDVTWEVVPGERPSTLLHGRKSWRFRFEWTPGGDNPDPSASPCNTPWWMEASAMSTPSPTAPMHPYTLLPLQFYAPPALLVCTEADVVAWKGWHCNNCGLLNMQRNLCFQKCSSWNGLQPISVEYSDVVMCGSSDGPDGLRRFTYVLNSTHIVHHLFTRNRPEAQEAPSRLFNELQADIELVPESAAKSKSANSSGPYYICHYNVSAFQEHLSNSSLPSVAPQSVHSARDLMLRRAWGYTNSEKLNASSLVIRAWRTAGIRKGCLFAAEAAPVALMCLGADVELTFWRRRTAAGRSNQADYLGQTASAPITLMDDTSEDIDEAAGGSSISRQTNQLPSIAIQSASGQTASLANNSTARTGGTPRKGGKGTGDALEDILMVTLVHGDVLVVHGGTFEYSIKRTGMSIVLFTS
;
A
#
# COMPACT_ATOMS: atom_id res chain seq x y z
N MET A 1 -11.06 38.67 -23.97
CA MET A 1 -12.11 37.70 -24.34
C MET A 1 -11.91 36.46 -23.46
N LEU A 2 -12.67 36.38 -22.36
CA LEU A 2 -12.69 35.18 -21.51
C LEU A 2 -13.67 34.19 -22.17
N THR A 3 -13.14 33.13 -22.77
CA THR A 3 -13.94 32.02 -23.26
C THR A 3 -14.49 31.25 -22.06
N SER A 4 -15.80 31.32 -21.87
CA SER A 4 -16.59 30.41 -21.04
C SER A 4 -16.11 28.97 -21.25
N VAL A 5 -15.55 28.34 -20.22
CA VAL A 5 -15.29 26.90 -20.21
C VAL A 5 -16.66 26.23 -20.16
N GLU A 6 -17.15 25.76 -21.31
CA GLU A 6 -18.34 24.91 -21.38
C GLU A 6 -18.12 23.70 -20.48
N SER A 7 -19.02 23.48 -19.52
CA SER A 7 -19.04 22.26 -18.72
C SER A 7 -19.20 21.09 -19.69
N SER A 8 -18.14 20.28 -19.82
CA SER A 8 -18.15 19.14 -20.74
C SER A 8 -19.28 18.21 -20.34
N SER A 9 -20.36 18.17 -21.11
CA SER A 9 -21.39 17.14 -20.98
C SER A 9 -20.69 15.79 -21.16
N SER A 10 -20.76 14.96 -20.13
CA SER A 10 -20.13 13.64 -20.13
C SER A 10 -20.72 12.84 -21.29
N LYS A 11 -19.91 12.51 -22.28
CA LYS A 11 -20.33 11.54 -23.30
C LYS A 11 -20.72 10.25 -22.56
N PRO A 12 -21.88 9.64 -22.86
CA PRO A 12 -22.24 8.36 -22.25
C PRO A 12 -21.11 7.36 -22.50
N LEU A 13 -20.74 6.61 -21.45
CA LEU A 13 -19.75 5.55 -21.54
C LEU A 13 -20.10 4.63 -22.72
N PRO A 14 -19.12 4.11 -23.47
CA PRO A 14 -19.37 3.13 -24.51
C PRO A 14 -20.21 1.99 -23.93
N LEU A 15 -21.35 1.67 -24.57
CA LEU A 15 -22.27 0.64 -24.10
C LEU A 15 -21.48 -0.65 -23.75
N GLY A 16 -21.67 -1.15 -22.53
CA GLY A 16 -21.12 -2.43 -22.06
C GLY A 16 -19.74 -2.38 -21.41
N ARG A 17 -19.08 -1.22 -21.26
CA ARG A 17 -17.85 -1.14 -20.45
C ARG A 17 -18.14 -0.97 -18.96
N PRO A 18 -17.44 -1.71 -18.08
CA PRO A 18 -17.56 -1.47 -16.66
C PRO A 18 -17.18 -0.04 -16.30
N ARG A 19 -17.83 0.54 -15.28
CA ARG A 19 -17.52 1.90 -14.81
C ARG A 19 -16.13 2.00 -14.21
N ILE A 20 -15.68 0.94 -13.53
CA ILE A 20 -14.39 0.88 -12.87
C ILE A 20 -13.75 -0.46 -13.22
N TRP A 21 -12.60 -0.42 -13.89
CA TRP A 21 -11.91 -1.64 -14.32
C TRP A 21 -10.40 -1.43 -14.42
N ALA A 22 -9.65 -2.53 -14.46
CA ALA A 22 -8.23 -2.57 -14.79
C ALA A 22 -7.95 -3.62 -15.88
N THR A 23 -6.83 -3.51 -16.57
CA THR A 23 -6.46 -4.40 -17.69
C THR A 23 -6.07 -5.81 -17.25
N SER A 24 -5.65 -5.97 -15.99
CA SER A 24 -5.38 -7.26 -15.34
C SER A 24 -5.51 -7.15 -13.81
N ARG A 25 -5.51 -8.29 -13.11
CA ARG A 25 -5.47 -8.34 -11.63
C ARG A 25 -4.18 -7.73 -11.10
N GLU A 26 -3.06 -7.95 -11.78
CA GLU A 26 -1.76 -7.41 -11.41
C GLU A 26 -1.73 -5.88 -11.50
N GLU A 27 -2.31 -5.30 -12.55
CA GLU A 27 -2.44 -3.84 -12.66
C GLU A 27 -3.31 -3.29 -11.51
N LEU A 28 -4.42 -3.98 -11.20
CA LEU A 28 -5.30 -3.60 -10.08
C LEU A 28 -4.56 -3.65 -8.73
N ILE A 29 -3.71 -4.66 -8.52
CA ILE A 29 -2.84 -4.76 -7.34
C ILE A 29 -1.79 -3.64 -7.34
N GLN A 30 -1.24 -3.24 -8.49
CA GLN A 30 -0.34 -2.08 -8.55
C GLN A 30 -1.05 -0.78 -8.19
N ILE A 31 -2.31 -0.61 -8.61
CA ILE A 31 -3.16 0.54 -8.24
C ILE A 31 -3.51 0.51 -6.73
N VAL A 32 -3.78 -0.68 -6.20
CA VAL A 32 -4.24 -0.92 -4.83
C VAL A 32 -3.42 -2.04 -4.19
N PRO A 33 -2.20 -1.75 -3.69
CA PRO A 33 -1.28 -2.77 -3.18
C PRO A 33 -1.85 -3.60 -2.03
N GLU A 34 -2.82 -3.08 -1.29
CA GLU A 34 -3.52 -3.82 -0.23
C GLU A 34 -4.25 -5.06 -0.78
N PHE A 35 -4.61 -5.07 -2.07
CA PHE A 35 -5.22 -6.23 -2.72
C PHE A 35 -4.24 -7.39 -2.92
N ALA A 36 -2.92 -7.15 -2.87
CA ALA A 36 -1.92 -8.23 -2.88
C ALA A 36 -2.04 -9.14 -1.65
N GLN A 37 -2.73 -8.70 -0.60
CA GLN A 37 -2.97 -9.46 0.63
C GLN A 37 -4.18 -10.40 0.51
N SER A 38 -4.70 -10.64 -0.71
CA SER A 38 -5.81 -11.57 -0.90
C SER A 38 -5.40 -12.98 -0.50
N HIS A 39 -6.18 -13.59 0.38
CA HIS A 39 -6.07 -14.99 0.78
C HIS A 39 -7.26 -15.74 0.20
N HIS A 40 -7.00 -16.70 -0.71
CA HIS A 40 -8.03 -17.36 -1.52
C HIS A 40 -9.09 -16.38 -2.06
N ASP A 41 -8.60 -15.34 -2.74
CA ASP A 41 -9.42 -14.32 -3.40
C ASP A 41 -10.22 -13.40 -2.47
N VAL A 42 -10.02 -13.51 -1.15
CA VAL A 42 -10.61 -12.62 -0.14
C VAL A 42 -9.52 -11.74 0.46
N VAL A 43 -9.70 -10.41 0.40
CA VAL A 43 -8.88 -9.43 1.12
C VAL A 43 -9.59 -9.07 2.42
N HIS A 44 -9.01 -9.42 3.57
CA HIS A 44 -9.64 -9.22 4.88
C HIS A 44 -8.73 -8.57 5.95
N GLY A 45 -7.49 -8.21 5.62
CA GLY A 45 -6.51 -7.66 6.57
C GLY A 45 -6.72 -6.19 6.96
N GLY A 46 -7.59 -5.45 6.26
CA GLY A 46 -7.79 -4.02 6.46
C GLY A 46 -9.05 -3.69 7.29
N PRO A 47 -9.00 -2.72 8.22
CA PRO A 47 -10.15 -2.34 9.05
C PRO A 47 -11.36 -1.80 8.27
N TRP A 48 -11.17 -1.43 7.01
CA TRP A 48 -12.18 -0.73 6.20
C TRP A 48 -12.58 -1.47 4.93
N MET A 49 -12.02 -2.67 4.68
CA MET A 49 -12.11 -3.27 3.37
C MET A 49 -12.21 -4.79 3.45
N ARG A 50 -13.36 -5.28 3.00
CA ARG A 50 -13.55 -6.68 2.62
C ARG A 50 -13.76 -6.69 1.13
N LEU A 51 -12.84 -7.33 0.42
CA LEU A 51 -12.92 -7.46 -1.02
C LEU A 51 -12.89 -8.94 -1.40
N LEU A 52 -13.70 -9.31 -2.38
CA LEU A 52 -13.78 -10.64 -2.96
C LEU A 52 -13.49 -10.54 -4.46
N PHE A 53 -12.47 -11.26 -4.93
CA PHE A 53 -12.28 -11.51 -6.35
C PHE A 53 -13.14 -12.70 -6.77
N LEU A 54 -13.84 -12.57 -7.89
CA LEU A 54 -14.48 -13.68 -8.60
C LEU A 54 -13.57 -14.00 -9.78
N GLU A 55 -12.94 -15.16 -9.78
CA GLU A 55 -12.03 -15.62 -10.84
C GLU A 55 -12.11 -17.14 -11.04
N GLY A 56 -11.63 -17.60 -12.19
CA GLY A 56 -11.55 -19.02 -12.52
C GLY A 56 -12.90 -19.77 -12.61
N GLN A 57 -12.83 -21.07 -12.34
CA GLN A 57 -13.93 -22.01 -12.50
C GLN A 57 -14.97 -21.87 -11.39
N ALA A 58 -16.26 -21.86 -11.76
CA ALA A 58 -17.37 -21.83 -10.81
C ALA A 58 -17.80 -23.26 -10.43
N TRP A 59 -18.32 -23.44 -9.21
CA TRP A 59 -18.96 -24.70 -8.87
C TRP A 59 -20.27 -24.87 -9.65
N LYS A 60 -20.69 -26.11 -9.86
CA LYS A 60 -21.89 -26.42 -10.65
C LYS A 60 -23.17 -25.79 -10.07
N GLU A 61 -23.18 -25.60 -8.77
CA GLU A 61 -24.31 -25.06 -8.00
C GLU A 61 -24.26 -23.54 -7.85
N ASP A 62 -23.15 -22.91 -8.24
CA ASP A 62 -22.96 -21.47 -8.23
C ASP A 62 -23.77 -20.85 -9.36
N ARG A 63 -24.32 -19.67 -9.10
CA ARG A 63 -25.16 -18.96 -10.06
C ARG A 63 -25.13 -17.47 -9.84
N TRP A 64 -25.24 -16.73 -10.92
CA TRP A 64 -25.48 -15.29 -10.90
C TRP A 64 -26.69 -15.01 -11.80
N ASP A 65 -27.67 -14.31 -11.26
CA ASP A 65 -28.91 -13.93 -11.97
C ASP A 65 -28.70 -12.91 -13.11
N GLY A 66 -27.46 -12.48 -13.37
CA GLY A 66 -27.15 -11.39 -14.30
C GLY A 66 -27.40 -10.00 -13.75
N GLY A 67 -27.88 -9.91 -12.52
CA GLY A 67 -28.19 -8.66 -11.85
C GLY A 67 -27.64 -8.57 -10.46
N ALA A 68 -28.54 -8.42 -9.49
CA ALA A 68 -28.18 -8.04 -8.13
C ALA A 68 -27.75 -9.23 -7.27
N VAL A 69 -28.03 -10.48 -7.65
CA VAL A 69 -27.84 -11.64 -6.76
C VAL A 69 -26.79 -12.59 -7.30
N ILE A 70 -25.73 -12.79 -6.50
CA ILE A 70 -24.67 -13.76 -6.77
C ILE A 70 -24.73 -14.83 -5.68
N GLU A 71 -24.86 -16.09 -6.06
CA GLU A 71 -24.73 -17.23 -5.15
C GLU A 71 -23.49 -18.02 -5.52
N MET A 72 -22.57 -18.18 -4.57
CA MET A 72 -21.36 -18.95 -4.80
C MET A 72 -20.91 -19.75 -3.60
N SER A 73 -20.15 -20.79 -3.87
CA SER A 73 -19.67 -21.76 -2.90
C SER A 73 -18.16 -21.62 -2.73
N MET A 74 -17.71 -21.53 -1.48
CA MET A 74 -16.31 -21.68 -1.13
C MET A 74 -16.14 -23.03 -0.46
N VAL A 75 -15.19 -23.83 -0.93
CA VAL A 75 -14.95 -25.19 -0.42
C VAL A 75 -13.52 -25.28 0.07
N ARG A 76 -13.33 -25.82 1.27
CA ARG A 76 -12.00 -26.09 1.84
C ARG A 76 -11.93 -27.50 2.39
N SER A 77 -10.76 -28.11 2.21
CA SER A 77 -10.42 -29.33 2.92
C SER A 77 -9.96 -28.96 4.33
N PHE A 78 -10.25 -29.82 5.30
CA PHE A 78 -9.74 -29.67 6.65
C PHE A 78 -9.09 -30.95 7.15
N THR A 79 -8.12 -30.79 8.04
CA THR A 79 -7.55 -31.86 8.86
C THR A 79 -7.57 -31.41 10.31
N ARG A 80 -8.17 -32.20 11.20
CA ARG A 80 -8.25 -31.92 12.63
C ARG A 80 -7.66 -33.08 13.41
N SER A 81 -6.73 -32.81 14.32
CA SER A 81 -6.28 -33.81 15.30
C SER A 81 -7.31 -33.92 16.41
N LEU A 82 -7.84 -35.11 16.66
CA LEU A 82 -8.67 -35.39 17.82
C LEU A 82 -7.78 -35.86 18.97
N PRO A 83 -7.96 -35.32 20.19
CA PRO A 83 -7.30 -35.88 21.37
C PRO A 83 -7.76 -37.31 21.56
N ASP A 84 -6.87 -38.18 22.06
CA ASP A 84 -7.08 -39.62 22.25
C ASP A 84 -8.50 -39.89 22.73
N LEU A 85 -9.36 -40.38 21.82
CA LEU A 85 -10.70 -40.81 22.19
C LEU A 85 -10.50 -41.87 23.28
N PRO A 86 -11.16 -41.74 24.46
CA PRO A 86 -10.97 -42.69 25.53
C PRO A 86 -11.23 -44.06 24.95
N THR A 87 -10.19 -44.89 24.90
CA THR A 87 -10.27 -46.24 24.37
C THR A 87 -11.38 -46.93 25.14
N PHE A 88 -12.54 -47.14 24.49
CA PHE A 88 -13.65 -47.85 25.10
C PHE A 88 -13.06 -49.16 25.63
N PRO A 89 -13.14 -49.39 26.96
CA PRO A 89 -12.56 -50.60 27.54
C PRO A 89 -13.13 -51.77 26.74
N PRO A 90 -12.28 -52.70 26.27
CA PRO A 90 -12.75 -53.84 25.50
C PRO A 90 -13.88 -54.48 26.30
N ASN A 91 -15.08 -54.54 25.71
CA ASN A 91 -16.21 -55.24 26.30
C ASN A 91 -15.71 -56.62 26.71
N HIS A 92 -15.53 -56.81 28.02
CA HIS A 92 -15.29 -58.12 28.56
C HIS A 92 -16.57 -58.90 28.29
N ASP A 93 -16.51 -59.82 27.33
CA ASP A 93 -17.50 -60.88 27.14
C ASP A 93 -17.54 -61.73 28.42
N GLY A 94 -18.26 -61.22 29.41
CA GLY A 94 -18.63 -61.92 30.62
C GLY A 94 -19.81 -62.82 30.32
N THR A 95 -19.52 -64.03 29.83
CA THR A 95 -20.45 -65.15 29.89
C THR A 95 -20.76 -65.43 31.37
N SER A 96 -21.93 -65.01 31.85
CA SER A 96 -22.51 -65.59 33.06
C SER A 96 -23.99 -65.87 32.84
N HIS A 97 -24.31 -67.16 32.79
CA HIS A 97 -25.66 -67.66 32.98
C HIS A 97 -26.10 -67.30 34.40
N ASN A 98 -27.22 -66.58 34.56
CA ASN A 98 -28.08 -66.87 35.69
C ASN A 98 -29.54 -66.54 35.38
N SER A 99 -30.36 -67.58 35.47
CA SER A 99 -31.82 -67.57 35.37
C SER A 99 -32.46 -67.08 36.67
N GLY A 100 -33.40 -66.15 36.59
CA GLY A 100 -34.29 -65.79 37.69
C GLY A 100 -35.35 -64.76 37.27
N PRO A 101 -36.65 -64.99 37.49
CA PRO A 101 -37.71 -64.18 36.92
C PRO A 101 -38.27 -63.10 37.87
N ALA A 102 -38.99 -62.17 37.24
CA ALA A 102 -40.07 -61.33 37.76
C ALA A 102 -39.73 -59.89 38.24
N GLY A 103 -40.26 -58.93 37.47
CA GLY A 103 -41.14 -57.89 38.01
C GLY A 103 -40.49 -56.55 38.31
N GLY A 104 -40.70 -55.56 37.43
CA GLY A 104 -40.47 -54.15 37.78
C GLY A 104 -40.31 -53.25 36.57
N THR A 105 -41.41 -52.65 36.11
CA THR A 105 -41.41 -51.50 35.19
C THR A 105 -40.75 -50.30 35.84
N ALA A 106 -39.56 -49.92 35.36
CA ALA A 106 -38.95 -48.63 35.67
C ALA A 106 -38.42 -48.00 34.36
N ARG A 107 -38.95 -46.81 34.05
CA ARG A 107 -38.47 -45.91 32.98
C ARG A 107 -37.03 -45.50 33.27
N THR A 108 -36.10 -45.84 32.38
CA THR A 108 -34.76 -45.26 32.33
C THR A 108 -34.81 -43.96 31.53
N HIS A 109 -34.55 -42.84 32.21
CA HIS A 109 -34.14 -41.59 31.58
C HIS A 109 -32.71 -41.76 31.05
N ALA A 110 -32.50 -41.46 29.77
CA ALA A 110 -31.17 -41.27 29.21
C ALA A 110 -30.53 -40.05 29.89
N SER A 111 -29.49 -40.30 30.68
CA SER A 111 -28.67 -39.29 31.33
C SER A 111 -27.71 -38.70 30.29
N ALA A 112 -27.97 -37.46 29.86
CA ALA A 112 -26.98 -36.63 29.18
C ALA A 112 -25.79 -36.41 30.12
N PHE A 113 -24.58 -36.67 29.63
CA PHE A 113 -23.35 -36.35 30.35
C PHE A 113 -23.13 -34.83 30.26
N ASP A 114 -23.53 -34.10 31.31
CA ASP A 114 -23.16 -32.69 31.48
C ASP A 114 -21.72 -32.64 32.03
N PHE A 115 -20.74 -32.34 31.16
CA PHE A 115 -19.41 -31.93 31.60
C PHE A 115 -19.45 -30.44 32.01
N PRO A 116 -18.97 -30.05 33.20
CA PRO A 116 -18.85 -28.65 33.58
C PRO A 116 -17.78 -27.98 32.70
N GLY A 117 -18.23 -27.06 31.84
CA GLY A 117 -17.43 -26.43 30.78
C GLY A 117 -16.33 -25.51 31.30
N THR A 118 -15.09 -25.97 31.22
CA THR A 118 -13.95 -25.09 30.99
C THR A 118 -14.01 -24.57 29.54
N PRO A 119 -13.79 -23.27 29.27
CA PRO A 119 -13.75 -22.77 27.91
C PRO A 119 -12.68 -23.51 27.11
N ASP A 120 -13.06 -24.05 25.94
CA ASP A 120 -12.14 -24.77 25.08
C ASP A 120 -10.94 -23.87 24.72
N PRO A 121 -9.72 -24.41 24.70
CA PRO A 121 -8.55 -23.65 24.27
C PRO A 121 -8.75 -23.15 22.83
N PRO A 122 -8.22 -21.96 22.48
CA PRO A 122 -8.37 -21.41 21.14
C PRO A 122 -7.80 -22.38 20.11
N ILE A 123 -8.63 -22.79 19.16
CA ILE A 123 -8.22 -23.62 18.03
C ILE A 123 -7.37 -22.76 17.12
N GLN A 124 -6.14 -23.20 16.85
CA GLN A 124 -5.29 -22.55 15.86
C GLN A 124 -5.55 -23.15 14.48
N VAL A 125 -5.80 -22.28 13.51
CA VAL A 125 -6.01 -22.64 12.12
C VAL A 125 -4.70 -22.37 11.36
N ILE A 126 -4.06 -23.43 10.88
CA ILE A 126 -2.85 -23.35 10.07
C ILE A 126 -3.28 -23.54 8.62
N ASP A 127 -3.01 -22.54 7.79
CA ASP A 127 -3.20 -22.63 6.35
C ASP A 127 -2.09 -23.47 5.71
N GLN A 128 -2.48 -24.42 4.85
CA GLN A 128 -1.59 -25.23 4.02
C GLN A 128 -2.04 -25.19 2.54
N GLY A 129 -2.57 -24.04 2.09
CA GLY A 129 -3.15 -23.86 0.77
C GLY A 129 -4.61 -24.29 0.76
N ASP A 130 -4.97 -25.28 -0.05
CA ASP A 130 -6.38 -25.72 -0.17
C ASP A 130 -6.88 -26.53 1.05
N THR A 131 -5.99 -26.84 1.98
CA THR A 131 -6.28 -27.61 3.20
C THR A 131 -5.92 -26.80 4.44
N TYR A 132 -6.87 -26.73 5.38
CA TYR A 132 -6.65 -26.12 6.68
C TYR A 132 -6.43 -27.16 7.75
N ARG A 133 -5.38 -26.96 8.55
CA ARG A 133 -5.10 -27.81 9.72
C ARG A 133 -5.57 -27.12 10.99
N PHE A 134 -6.50 -27.76 11.68
CA PHE A 134 -7.03 -27.31 12.96
C PHE A 134 -6.26 -28.02 14.08
N VAL A 135 -5.43 -27.26 14.79
CA VAL A 135 -4.61 -27.76 15.90
C VAL A 135 -5.22 -27.26 17.19
N GLN A 136 -5.63 -28.19 18.05
CA GLN A 136 -6.04 -27.88 19.40
C GLN A 136 -4.78 -27.62 20.23
N GLY A 137 -4.65 -26.42 20.81
CA GLY A 137 -3.49 -26.12 21.65
C GLY A 137 -3.47 -27.04 22.87
N GLU A 138 -2.36 -27.74 23.10
CA GLU A 138 -2.19 -28.53 24.32
C GLU A 138 -2.07 -27.59 25.52
N HIS A 139 -2.99 -27.72 26.47
CA HIS A 139 -2.93 -26.99 27.73
C HIS A 139 -1.95 -27.70 28.68
N ILE A 140 -0.65 -27.45 28.49
CA ILE A 140 0.39 -27.96 29.38
C ILE A 140 0.55 -26.97 30.55
N ASP A 141 0.14 -27.39 31.75
CA ASP A 141 0.47 -26.79 33.06
C ASP A 141 0.36 -25.25 33.17
N GLY A 142 -0.75 -24.67 32.68
CA GLY A 142 -1.10 -23.27 32.95
C GLY A 142 -0.27 -22.22 32.20
N ARG A 143 0.47 -22.60 31.16
CA ARG A 143 1.22 -21.67 30.30
C ARG A 143 0.89 -21.92 28.82
N MET A 144 0.14 -21.01 28.18
CA MET A 144 -0.03 -21.03 26.72
C MET A 144 1.34 -20.89 26.06
N GLN A 145 1.83 -21.94 25.39
CA GLN A 145 2.92 -21.83 24.43
C GLN A 145 2.35 -21.49 23.05
N SER A 146 2.97 -20.55 22.34
CA SER A 146 2.63 -20.22 20.95
C SER A 146 3.05 -21.37 20.03
N ALA A 147 2.17 -21.84 19.14
CA ALA A 147 2.46 -22.97 18.25
C ALA A 147 3.56 -22.66 17.21
N SER A 148 3.96 -21.40 17.06
CA SER A 148 5.14 -21.01 16.26
C SER A 148 6.47 -21.59 16.77
N GLN A 149 6.48 -22.25 17.94
CA GLN A 149 7.64 -22.98 18.49
C GLN A 149 7.56 -24.50 18.36
N ILE A 150 6.49 -25.07 17.78
CA ILE A 150 6.42 -26.50 17.48
C ILE A 150 7.24 -26.74 16.20
N HIS A 151 8.47 -27.22 16.38
CA HIS A 151 9.43 -27.50 15.32
C HIS A 151 8.84 -28.48 14.29
N LEU A 152 8.88 -28.10 13.02
CA LEU A 152 8.36 -28.86 11.88
C LEU A 152 9.32 -30.00 11.49
N ASP A 153 9.62 -30.91 12.43
CA ASP A 153 10.43 -32.10 12.17
C ASP A 153 9.54 -33.34 12.16
N ALA A 154 8.90 -33.60 11.02
CA ALA A 154 8.53 -34.94 10.51
C ALA A 154 7.59 -34.78 9.31
N CYS A 155 8.15 -34.83 8.10
CA CYS A 155 7.55 -35.41 6.88
C CYS A 155 8.46 -35.09 5.68
N THR A 156 9.71 -35.56 5.72
CA THR A 156 10.48 -35.84 4.50
C THR A 156 10.98 -37.27 4.61
N ALA A 157 10.34 -38.19 3.90
CA ALA A 157 10.82 -39.55 3.77
C ALA A 157 12.11 -39.51 2.94
N SER A 158 13.25 -39.64 3.62
CA SER A 158 14.54 -39.89 3.01
C SER A 158 14.73 -41.41 2.87
N GLU A 159 14.83 -41.87 1.63
CA GLU A 159 15.18 -43.24 1.26
C GLU A 159 16.64 -43.53 1.68
N HIS A 160 16.89 -44.06 2.87
CA HIS A 160 18.16 -44.75 3.16
C HIS A 160 17.89 -46.10 3.83
N ALA A 161 18.24 -47.15 3.10
CA ALA A 161 18.16 -48.54 3.51
C ALA A 161 19.12 -48.84 4.67
N GLY A 162 18.56 -49.32 5.78
CA GLY A 162 19.29 -49.90 6.90
C GLY A 162 18.46 -51.01 7.53
N ASN A 163 18.88 -52.25 7.28
CA ASN A 163 18.29 -53.47 7.82
C ASN A 163 18.39 -53.51 9.36
N GLU A 164 17.26 -53.37 10.05
CA GLU A 164 17.09 -53.94 11.40
C GLU A 164 15.76 -54.70 11.47
N ASN A 165 15.88 -56.00 11.71
CA ASN A 165 14.75 -56.92 11.88
C ASN A 165 14.07 -56.67 13.23
N ILE A 166 13.03 -55.85 13.24
CA ILE A 166 12.05 -55.82 14.32
C ILE A 166 11.04 -56.93 14.05
N VAL A 167 11.07 -57.97 14.90
CA VAL A 167 10.06 -59.04 14.91
C VAL A 167 8.74 -58.47 15.43
N LEU A 168 7.88 -58.03 14.51
CA LEU A 168 6.49 -57.69 14.80
C LEU A 168 5.66 -58.96 15.01
N ASN A 169 5.02 -59.04 16.16
CA ASN A 169 4.15 -60.15 16.57
C ASN A 169 2.82 -60.08 15.79
N SER A 170 2.76 -60.79 14.67
CA SER A 170 1.73 -60.74 13.60
C SER A 170 0.36 -61.40 13.93
N ASN A 171 -0.08 -61.46 15.19
CA ASN A 171 -1.30 -62.22 15.57
C ASN A 171 -2.51 -61.37 16.03
N GLN A 172 -2.52 -60.06 15.82
CA GLN A 172 -3.75 -59.26 16.00
C GLN A 172 -4.40 -59.02 14.64
N LEU A 173 -5.51 -59.70 14.38
CA LEU A 173 -6.38 -59.40 13.23
C LEU A 173 -6.80 -57.92 13.27
N PRO A 174 -6.76 -57.20 12.14
CA PRO A 174 -7.29 -55.85 12.08
C PRO A 174 -8.75 -55.85 12.53
N ARG A 175 -9.03 -55.06 13.57
CA ARG A 175 -10.39 -54.86 14.08
C ARG A 175 -11.24 -54.37 12.90
N PRO A 176 -12.42 -54.96 12.63
CA PRO A 176 -13.26 -54.51 11.53
C PRO A 176 -13.57 -53.02 11.69
N PRO A 177 -13.57 -52.23 10.61
CA PRO A 177 -13.90 -50.82 10.68
C PRO A 177 -15.29 -50.66 11.34
N PRO A 178 -15.47 -49.62 12.17
CA PRO A 178 -16.77 -49.35 12.79
C PRO A 178 -17.85 -49.32 11.70
N SER A 179 -19.01 -49.92 11.99
CA SER A 179 -20.12 -50.00 11.03
C SER A 179 -20.58 -48.61 10.61
N ALA A 180 -21.06 -48.48 9.36
CA ALA A 180 -21.48 -47.21 8.72
C ALA A 180 -22.54 -46.39 9.48
N ALA A 181 -23.07 -46.91 10.59
CA ALA A 181 -24.04 -46.23 11.46
C ALA A 181 -23.45 -45.08 12.30
N SER A 182 -22.12 -44.86 12.35
CA SER A 182 -21.50 -43.76 13.12
C SER A 182 -21.10 -42.52 12.29
N ILE A 183 -21.43 -42.44 11.00
CA ILE A 183 -21.01 -41.30 10.15
C ILE A 183 -21.70 -39.99 10.56
N ALA A 184 -22.95 -40.06 11.04
CA ALA A 184 -23.67 -38.87 11.52
C ALA A 184 -22.96 -38.22 12.71
N ASP A 185 -22.28 -39.00 13.55
CA ASP A 185 -21.51 -38.52 14.70
C ASP A 185 -20.19 -37.87 14.27
N LEU A 186 -19.59 -38.27 13.14
CA LEU A 186 -18.33 -37.70 12.67
C LEU A 186 -18.47 -36.25 12.19
N ASN A 187 -19.63 -35.88 11.65
CA ASN A 187 -19.89 -34.49 11.25
C ASN A 187 -19.90 -33.53 12.45
N VAL A 188 -20.25 -34.01 13.64
CA VAL A 188 -20.20 -33.24 14.89
C VAL A 188 -18.75 -32.92 15.29
N LEU A 189 -17.80 -33.74 14.85
CA LEU A 189 -16.37 -33.56 15.13
C LEU A 189 -15.67 -32.63 14.12
N ALA A 190 -16.34 -32.24 13.03
CA ALA A 190 -15.80 -31.26 12.10
C ALA A 190 -15.63 -29.90 12.81
N PRO A 191 -14.63 -29.08 12.42
CA PRO A 191 -14.48 -27.73 12.96
C PRO A 191 -15.77 -26.93 12.76
N GLU A 192 -16.27 -26.28 13.82
CA GLU A 192 -17.46 -25.42 13.73
C GLU A 192 -17.17 -24.14 12.94
N GLY A 193 -15.98 -23.56 13.14
CA GLY A 193 -15.50 -22.36 12.45
C GLY A 193 -15.09 -22.58 10.99
N GLY A 194 -14.81 -21.47 10.30
CA GLY A 194 -14.18 -21.46 8.99
C GLY A 194 -12.71 -21.05 9.09
N PRO A 195 -11.95 -21.10 8.00
CA PRO A 195 -10.67 -20.42 7.94
C PRO A 195 -10.83 -18.89 8.02
N PRO A 196 -9.75 -18.14 8.28
CA PRO A 196 -9.81 -16.70 8.55
C PRO A 196 -10.56 -15.88 7.49
N GLU A 197 -10.44 -16.23 6.21
CA GLU A 197 -11.14 -15.52 5.14
C GLU A 197 -12.66 -15.77 5.16
N ILE A 198 -13.08 -16.98 5.49
CA ILE A 198 -14.50 -17.35 5.61
C ILE A 198 -15.10 -16.70 6.85
N GLU A 199 -14.37 -16.70 7.97
CA GLU A 199 -14.79 -16.01 9.19
C GLU A 199 -14.93 -14.50 8.96
N ALA A 200 -14.06 -13.90 8.15
CA ALA A 200 -14.18 -12.50 7.77
C ALA A 200 -15.46 -12.19 6.99
N LEU A 201 -15.92 -13.10 6.12
CA LEU A 201 -17.18 -13.01 5.39
C LEU A 201 -18.40 -13.21 6.31
N ILE A 202 -18.37 -14.22 7.18
CA ILE A 202 -19.43 -14.46 8.19
C ILE A 202 -19.54 -13.27 9.15
N LEU A 203 -18.41 -12.69 9.56
CA LEU A 203 -18.38 -11.47 10.35
C LEU A 203 -18.96 -10.29 9.58
N ALA A 204 -18.68 -10.17 8.27
CA ALA A 204 -19.29 -9.15 7.42
C ALA A 204 -20.81 -9.28 7.37
N GLN A 205 -21.32 -10.51 7.21
CA GLN A 205 -22.75 -10.81 7.26
C GLN A 205 -23.35 -10.39 8.60
N THR A 206 -22.76 -10.87 9.71
CA THR A 206 -23.27 -10.65 11.07
C THR A 206 -23.27 -9.16 11.44
N ALA A 207 -22.25 -8.42 10.98
CA ALA A 207 -22.11 -6.99 11.22
C ALA A 207 -22.81 -6.11 10.16
N PHE A 208 -23.49 -6.71 9.18
CA PHE A 208 -24.08 -6.01 8.03
C PHE A 208 -23.09 -5.05 7.36
N ILE A 209 -21.86 -5.51 7.13
CA ILE A 209 -20.81 -4.75 6.44
C ILE A 209 -20.80 -5.20 4.97
N PRO A 210 -20.93 -4.27 4.01
CA PRO A 210 -20.89 -4.64 2.60
C PRO A 210 -19.50 -5.11 2.19
N ILE A 211 -19.47 -5.98 1.18
CA ILE A 211 -18.28 -6.53 0.57
C ILE A 211 -18.13 -5.94 -0.83
N SER A 212 -16.94 -5.48 -1.15
CA SER A 212 -16.54 -5.10 -2.49
C SER A 212 -16.31 -6.33 -3.35
N ILE A 213 -17.00 -6.46 -4.48
CA ILE A 213 -16.78 -7.59 -5.39
C ILE A 213 -16.05 -7.11 -6.65
N VAL A 214 -14.97 -7.80 -7.02
CA VAL A 214 -14.23 -7.59 -8.27
C VAL A 214 -14.37 -8.82 -9.15
N LEU A 215 -14.91 -8.63 -10.35
CA LEU A 215 -15.04 -9.66 -11.36
C LEU A 215 -13.78 -9.71 -12.24
N CYS A 216 -13.05 -10.83 -12.22
CA CYS A 216 -11.97 -11.10 -13.18
C CYS A 216 -12.55 -11.63 -14.51
N ARG A 217 -11.83 -11.42 -15.61
CA ARG A 217 -12.28 -11.78 -16.97
C ARG A 217 -12.54 -13.28 -17.15
N ASP A 218 -11.79 -14.10 -16.44
CA ASP A 218 -11.80 -15.56 -16.50
C ASP A 218 -12.82 -16.21 -15.56
N ALA A 219 -13.62 -15.41 -14.83
CA ALA A 219 -14.63 -15.92 -13.92
C ALA A 219 -15.80 -16.58 -14.68
N GLU A 220 -15.96 -17.89 -14.54
CA GLU A 220 -17.02 -18.66 -15.20
C GLU A 220 -18.42 -18.36 -14.65
N ILE A 221 -18.51 -17.86 -13.41
CA ILE A 221 -19.80 -17.49 -12.79
C ILE A 221 -20.47 -16.29 -13.49
N ALA A 222 -19.72 -15.53 -14.29
CA ALA A 222 -20.22 -14.34 -14.95
C ALA A 222 -21.19 -14.67 -16.09
N PRO A 223 -22.40 -14.10 -16.09
CA PRO A 223 -23.36 -14.28 -17.18
C PRO A 223 -23.02 -13.42 -18.40
N PHE A 224 -21.97 -12.60 -18.32
CA PHE A 224 -21.47 -11.76 -19.39
C PHE A 224 -19.94 -11.80 -19.42
N LYS A 225 -19.36 -11.56 -20.60
CA LYS A 225 -17.90 -11.43 -20.76
C LYS A 225 -17.48 -9.99 -20.60
N LEU A 226 -16.38 -9.77 -19.89
CA LEU A 226 -15.75 -8.45 -19.85
C LEU A 226 -15.23 -8.06 -21.25
N PRO A 227 -15.32 -6.77 -21.63
CA PRO A 227 -14.80 -6.30 -22.91
C PRO A 227 -13.31 -6.61 -23.10
N ILE A 228 -12.89 -6.76 -24.35
CA ILE A 228 -11.46 -6.91 -24.70
C ILE A 228 -10.69 -5.69 -24.15
N GLY A 229 -9.56 -5.96 -23.50
CA GLY A 229 -8.78 -4.98 -22.73
C GLY A 229 -9.15 -4.86 -21.24
N CYS A 230 -10.38 -5.18 -20.82
CA CYS A 230 -10.80 -5.23 -19.40
C CYS A 230 -10.49 -6.58 -18.74
N GLY A 231 -9.46 -6.65 -17.90
CA GLY A 231 -9.05 -7.88 -17.19
C GLY A 231 -9.78 -8.09 -15.88
N CYS A 232 -10.14 -7.03 -15.17
CA CYS A 232 -11.00 -7.10 -14.00
C CYS A 232 -11.90 -5.86 -13.90
N ALA A 233 -13.10 -6.05 -13.35
CA ALA A 233 -14.14 -5.03 -13.23
C ALA A 233 -14.65 -5.00 -11.78
N PHE A 234 -14.66 -3.83 -11.17
CA PHE A 234 -15.31 -3.66 -9.88
C PHE A 234 -16.83 -3.74 -10.09
N LEU A 235 -17.53 -4.55 -9.31
CA LEU A 235 -18.99 -4.70 -9.36
C LEU A 235 -19.69 -3.91 -8.25
N GLY A 236 -19.03 -3.03 -7.50
CA GLY A 236 -19.69 -2.36 -6.40
C GLY A 236 -19.79 -3.22 -5.14
N PHE A 237 -20.86 -2.98 -4.39
CA PHE A 237 -21.01 -3.47 -3.02
C PHE A 237 -22.13 -4.48 -2.91
N PHE A 238 -21.90 -5.50 -2.09
CA PHE A 238 -22.85 -6.58 -1.85
C PHE A 238 -22.96 -6.87 -0.36
N TYR A 239 -24.18 -7.09 0.12
CA TYR A 239 -24.40 -7.70 1.42
C TYR A 239 -24.47 -9.20 1.28
N ILE A 240 -23.94 -9.91 2.27
CA ILE A 240 -24.23 -11.34 2.42
C ILE A 240 -25.60 -11.45 3.09
N GLN A 241 -26.55 -12.04 2.38
CA GLN A 241 -27.92 -12.26 2.86
C GLN A 241 -28.05 -13.59 3.58
N ASP A 242 -27.38 -14.62 3.06
CA ASP A 242 -27.44 -15.98 3.59
C ASP A 242 -26.09 -16.68 3.46
N VAL A 243 -25.80 -17.57 4.41
CA VAL A 243 -24.62 -18.45 4.40
C VAL A 243 -25.06 -19.85 4.83
N GLN A 244 -24.97 -20.79 3.91
CA GLN A 244 -25.27 -22.19 4.17
C GLN A 244 -23.97 -22.96 4.31
N THR A 245 -23.83 -23.71 5.40
CA THR A 245 -22.62 -24.50 5.66
C THR A 245 -22.94 -25.98 5.53
N LYS A 246 -22.09 -26.73 4.82
CA LYS A 246 -22.20 -28.17 4.67
C LYS A 246 -20.84 -28.82 4.88
N THR A 247 -20.84 -29.94 5.59
CA THR A 247 -19.65 -30.78 5.79
C THR A 247 -19.86 -32.10 5.04
N GLU A 248 -18.88 -32.48 4.24
CA GLU A 248 -18.90 -33.67 3.39
C GLU A 248 -17.56 -34.41 3.45
N ASP A 249 -17.53 -35.63 2.91
CA ASP A 249 -16.31 -36.43 2.73
C ASP A 249 -15.49 -36.65 4.02
N VAL A 250 -16.16 -36.70 5.17
CA VAL A 250 -15.49 -36.87 6.46
C VAL A 250 -14.96 -38.29 6.59
N THR A 251 -13.65 -38.39 6.70
CA THR A 251 -12.89 -39.63 6.90
C THR A 251 -11.95 -39.45 8.08
N TRP A 252 -11.46 -40.54 8.66
CA TRP A 252 -10.50 -40.47 9.75
C TRP A 252 -9.38 -41.48 9.53
N GLU A 253 -8.19 -41.14 10.00
CA GLU A 253 -6.99 -41.95 9.93
C GLU A 253 -6.35 -42.02 11.32
N VAL A 254 -5.95 -43.22 11.76
CA VAL A 254 -5.11 -43.37 12.94
C VAL A 254 -3.66 -43.27 12.49
N VAL A 255 -2.96 -42.23 12.94
CA VAL A 255 -1.54 -42.08 12.67
C VAL A 255 -0.77 -42.81 13.77
N PRO A 256 -0.05 -43.90 13.45
CA PRO A 256 0.75 -44.62 14.43
C PRO A 256 1.95 -43.75 14.87
N GLY A 257 2.15 -43.67 16.18
CA GLY A 257 3.25 -42.94 16.81
C GLY A 257 3.37 -43.33 18.29
N GLU A 258 4.30 -42.72 19.03
CA GLU A 258 4.42 -42.94 20.48
C GLU A 258 3.12 -42.63 21.23
N ARG A 259 2.33 -41.69 20.69
CA ARG A 259 0.94 -41.42 21.06
C ARG A 259 0.08 -41.51 19.79
N PRO A 260 -0.71 -42.57 19.59
CA PRO A 260 -1.50 -42.73 18.38
C PRO A 260 -2.56 -41.63 18.31
N SER A 261 -2.44 -40.73 17.34
CA SER A 261 -3.41 -39.64 17.15
C SER A 261 -4.42 -40.00 16.07
N THR A 262 -5.67 -39.58 16.26
CA THR A 262 -6.69 -39.72 15.22
C THR A 262 -6.79 -38.42 14.45
N LEU A 263 -6.52 -38.45 13.15
CA LEU A 263 -6.72 -37.34 12.24
C LEU A 263 -8.10 -37.47 11.59
N LEU A 264 -8.89 -36.42 11.66
CA LEU A 264 -10.15 -36.27 10.95
C LEU A 264 -9.91 -35.42 9.71
N HIS A 265 -10.14 -36.00 8.54
CA HIS A 265 -10.09 -35.30 7.26
C HIS A 265 -11.51 -35.07 6.76
N GLY A 266 -11.75 -33.98 6.06
CA GLY A 266 -13.05 -33.76 5.42
C GLY A 266 -13.04 -32.53 4.55
N ARG A 267 -14.19 -32.25 3.94
CA ARG A 267 -14.41 -31.03 3.16
C ARG A 267 -15.57 -30.26 3.76
N LYS A 268 -15.39 -28.96 3.88
CA LYS A 268 -16.42 -28.04 4.36
C LYS A 268 -16.69 -27.01 3.26
N SER A 269 -17.96 -26.80 2.97
CA SER A 269 -18.43 -25.85 1.97
C SER A 269 -19.32 -24.79 2.60
N TRP A 270 -19.12 -23.55 2.16
CA TRP A 270 -19.92 -22.39 2.55
C TRP A 270 -20.52 -21.79 1.29
N ARG A 271 -21.85 -21.83 1.19
CA ARG A 271 -22.60 -21.23 0.09
C ARG A 271 -23.12 -19.86 0.53
N PHE A 272 -22.56 -18.82 -0.05
CA PHE A 272 -22.92 -17.43 0.22
C PHE A 272 -23.93 -16.94 -0.81
N ARG A 273 -24.96 -16.23 -0.34
CA ARG A 273 -25.86 -15.42 -1.18
C ARG A 273 -25.52 -13.95 -1.01
N PHE A 274 -24.90 -13.36 -2.01
CA PHE A 274 -24.60 -11.94 -2.09
C PHE A 274 -25.74 -11.20 -2.80
N GLU A 275 -26.13 -10.06 -2.25
CA GLU A 275 -27.13 -9.17 -2.86
C GLU A 275 -26.55 -7.76 -2.97
N TRP A 276 -26.57 -7.24 -4.19
CA TRP A 276 -26.04 -5.94 -4.52
C TRP A 276 -26.77 -4.85 -3.74
N THR A 277 -26.02 -3.88 -3.23
CA THR A 277 -26.60 -2.73 -2.55
C THR A 277 -26.36 -1.45 -3.33
N PRO A 278 -27.40 -0.61 -3.51
CA PRO A 278 -27.25 0.70 -4.10
C PRO A 278 -26.24 1.58 -3.36
N GLY A 279 -25.39 2.26 -4.12
CA GLY A 279 -24.51 3.32 -3.66
C GLY A 279 -23.04 3.11 -4.05
N GLY A 280 -22.25 4.16 -3.84
CA GLY A 280 -20.82 4.16 -4.17
C GLY A 280 -20.55 4.45 -5.63
N ASP A 281 -21.49 5.11 -6.28
CA ASP A 281 -21.42 5.50 -7.67
C ASP A 281 -21.72 6.99 -7.86
N ASN A 282 -22.48 7.61 -6.95
CA ASN A 282 -22.69 9.05 -6.94
C ASN A 282 -22.11 9.70 -5.67
N PRO A 283 -21.13 10.63 -5.78
CA PRO A 283 -20.67 11.41 -4.64
C PRO A 283 -21.70 12.42 -4.15
N ASP A 284 -22.78 12.67 -4.90
CA ASP A 284 -23.87 13.52 -4.49
C ASP A 284 -24.86 12.73 -3.60
N PRO A 285 -24.89 12.98 -2.28
CA PRO A 285 -25.82 12.30 -1.38
C PRO A 285 -27.29 12.69 -1.64
N SER A 286 -27.55 13.71 -2.47
CA SER A 286 -28.90 14.11 -2.86
C SER A 286 -29.45 13.36 -4.07
N ALA A 287 -28.60 12.65 -4.82
CA ALA A 287 -29.05 11.85 -5.94
C ALA A 287 -29.79 10.61 -5.43
N SER A 288 -30.97 10.34 -6.00
CA SER A 288 -31.71 9.11 -5.70
C SER A 288 -30.82 7.88 -5.99
N PRO A 289 -30.70 6.93 -5.05
CA PRO A 289 -29.90 5.74 -5.26
C PRO A 289 -30.43 4.99 -6.49
N CYS A 290 -29.51 4.59 -7.37
CA CYS A 290 -29.87 3.75 -8.51
C CYS A 290 -30.23 2.36 -7.96
N ASN A 291 -31.47 1.92 -8.15
CA ASN A 291 -31.93 0.61 -7.65
C ASN A 291 -31.45 -0.56 -8.52
N THR A 292 -30.82 -0.27 -9.65
CA THR A 292 -30.25 -1.27 -10.54
C THR A 292 -28.73 -1.17 -10.53
N PRO A 293 -28.00 -2.30 -10.39
CA PRO A 293 -26.58 -2.35 -10.68
C PRO A 293 -26.21 -1.60 -11.95
N TRP A 294 -25.18 -0.78 -11.88
CA TRP A 294 -24.86 0.17 -12.95
C TRP A 294 -24.35 -0.48 -14.24
N TRP A 295 -24.02 -1.76 -14.22
CA TRP A 295 -23.67 -2.56 -15.40
C TRP A 295 -24.87 -3.23 -16.05
N MET A 296 -26.05 -3.21 -15.42
CA MET A 296 -27.27 -3.63 -16.07
C MET A 296 -27.86 -2.50 -16.90
N GLU A 297 -28.47 -2.85 -18.01
CA GLU A 297 -29.37 -1.94 -18.70
C GLU A 297 -30.55 -1.64 -17.76
N ALA A 298 -30.90 -0.35 -17.65
CA ALA A 298 -32.10 0.08 -16.95
C ALA A 298 -33.31 -0.43 -17.74
N SER A 299 -33.65 -1.70 -17.56
CA SER A 299 -34.80 -2.31 -18.21
C SER A 299 -36.03 -1.52 -17.76
N ALA A 300 -36.80 -1.03 -18.72
CA ALA A 300 -37.74 0.09 -18.59
C ALA A 300 -38.94 -0.13 -17.65
N MET A 301 -38.94 -1.14 -16.78
CA MET A 301 -40.10 -1.54 -16.00
C MET A 301 -39.71 -2.12 -14.63
N SER A 302 -39.53 -1.26 -13.63
CA SER A 302 -39.95 -1.61 -12.25
C SER A 302 -40.26 -0.34 -11.47
N THR A 303 -41.47 -0.30 -10.91
CA THR A 303 -41.90 0.72 -9.95
C THR A 303 -40.97 0.70 -8.73
N PRO A 304 -40.51 1.86 -8.23
CA PRO A 304 -39.56 1.93 -7.12
C PRO A 304 -40.14 1.27 -5.85
N SER A 305 -39.46 0.23 -5.36
CA SER A 305 -39.67 -0.36 -4.04
C SER A 305 -39.37 0.68 -2.94
N PRO A 306 -40.08 0.68 -1.80
CA PRO A 306 -39.86 1.62 -0.70
C PRO A 306 -38.38 1.68 -0.27
N THR A 307 -37.94 2.91 0.01
CA THR A 307 -36.58 3.38 0.27
C THR A 307 -35.77 2.47 1.18
N ALA A 308 -34.83 1.72 0.60
CA ALA A 308 -33.76 1.10 1.36
C ALA A 308 -32.90 2.20 2.03
N PRO A 309 -32.55 2.09 3.32
CA PRO A 309 -31.74 3.07 4.00
C PRO A 309 -30.35 3.17 3.37
N MET A 310 -29.93 4.39 3.01
CA MET A 310 -28.58 4.67 2.50
C MET A 310 -27.57 4.45 3.64
N HIS A 311 -26.70 3.45 3.50
CA HIS A 311 -25.76 3.08 4.56
C HIS A 311 -24.48 3.94 4.50
N PRO A 312 -23.84 4.31 5.64
CA PRO A 312 -22.58 5.06 5.66
C PRO A 312 -21.39 4.35 4.97
N TYR A 313 -21.53 3.07 4.62
CA TYR A 313 -20.49 2.25 3.99
C TYR A 313 -20.73 2.01 2.48
N THR A 314 -21.70 2.69 1.87
CA THR A 314 -21.98 2.51 0.44
C THR A 314 -20.98 3.23 -0.45
N LEU A 315 -20.11 4.08 0.05
CA LEU A 315 -19.10 4.76 -0.75
C LEU A 315 -17.97 3.77 -1.12
N LEU A 316 -17.49 3.74 -2.38
CA LEU A 316 -16.20 3.13 -2.79
C LEU A 316 -15.23 3.30 -1.63
N PRO A 317 -14.50 2.23 -1.23
CA PRO A 317 -13.69 2.29 -0.02
C PRO A 317 -12.95 3.61 0.05
N LEU A 318 -13.02 4.33 1.17
CA LEU A 318 -12.65 5.75 1.28
C LEU A 318 -11.35 6.09 0.53
N GLN A 319 -10.36 5.20 0.44
CA GLN A 319 -9.19 5.37 -0.43
C GLN A 319 -9.48 5.68 -1.91
N PHE A 320 -10.57 5.19 -2.53
CA PHE A 320 -11.01 5.47 -3.90
C PHE A 320 -11.85 6.75 -4.06
N TYR A 321 -12.25 7.40 -2.95
CA TYR A 321 -13.04 8.64 -2.98
C TYR A 321 -12.41 9.81 -2.25
N ALA A 322 -11.64 9.50 -1.22
CA ALA A 322 -10.82 10.46 -0.52
C ALA A 322 -9.75 10.92 -1.51
N PRO A 323 -9.61 12.24 -1.72
CA PRO A 323 -8.31 12.78 -2.09
C PRO A 323 -7.26 12.14 -1.16
N PRO A 324 -6.05 11.79 -1.64
CA PRO A 324 -4.97 11.37 -0.76
C PRO A 324 -4.95 12.30 0.44
N ALA A 325 -5.13 11.73 1.63
CA ALA A 325 -5.69 12.45 2.78
C ALA A 325 -5.11 13.86 2.93
N LEU A 326 -5.98 14.87 2.82
CA LEU A 326 -5.82 16.25 3.30
C LEU A 326 -5.64 16.29 4.84
N LEU A 327 -4.89 15.35 5.43
CA LEU A 327 -4.62 15.30 6.86
C LEU A 327 -3.57 16.34 7.30
N VAL A 328 -3.05 17.18 6.39
CA VAL A 328 -2.01 18.19 6.72
C VAL A 328 -2.26 19.60 6.14
N CYS A 329 -3.18 19.81 5.20
CA CYS A 329 -3.48 21.17 4.69
C CYS A 329 -4.92 21.55 5.03
N THR A 330 -5.12 22.27 6.13
CA THR A 330 -6.45 22.70 6.58
C THR A 330 -6.99 23.95 5.88
N GLU A 331 -6.23 24.63 5.00
CA GLU A 331 -6.69 25.90 4.40
C GLU A 331 -6.26 26.17 2.95
N ALA A 332 -5.55 25.24 2.27
CA ALA A 332 -5.24 25.41 0.85
C ALA A 332 -6.28 24.66 0.01
N ASP A 333 -7.11 25.41 -0.72
CA ASP A 333 -8.11 24.91 -1.68
C ASP A 333 -7.43 24.21 -2.87
N VAL A 334 -6.88 23.01 -2.64
CA VAL A 334 -6.47 22.12 -3.73
C VAL A 334 -7.76 21.54 -4.32
N VAL A 335 -8.25 22.15 -5.40
CA VAL A 335 -9.34 21.60 -6.23
C VAL A 335 -8.78 20.41 -7.03
N ALA A 336 -8.48 19.30 -6.34
CA ALA A 336 -8.13 18.06 -7.00
C ALA A 336 -9.37 17.55 -7.77
N TRP A 337 -9.29 17.55 -9.10
CA TRP A 337 -10.35 17.01 -9.94
C TRP A 337 -10.55 15.53 -9.61
N LYS A 338 -11.82 15.18 -9.36
CA LYS A 338 -12.23 13.87 -8.84
C LYS A 338 -12.04 12.78 -9.91
N GLY A 339 -11.39 11.68 -9.53
CA GLY A 339 -11.56 10.39 -10.21
C GLY A 339 -10.35 9.48 -10.11
N TRP A 340 -10.51 8.34 -9.44
CA TRP A 340 -9.56 7.21 -9.51
C TRP A 340 -9.66 6.43 -10.83
N HIS A 341 -10.53 6.85 -11.74
CA HIS A 341 -10.72 6.25 -13.05
C HIS A 341 -11.06 7.33 -14.09
N CYS A 342 -10.81 7.05 -15.37
CA CYS A 342 -11.20 7.97 -16.45
C CYS A 342 -12.74 7.99 -16.60
N ASN A 343 -13.39 9.15 -16.40
CA ASN A 343 -14.85 9.31 -16.58
C ASN A 343 -15.36 8.91 -17.97
N ASN A 344 -14.50 8.88 -19.00
CA ASN A 344 -14.89 8.53 -20.37
C ASN A 344 -14.69 7.04 -20.72
N CYS A 345 -13.87 6.28 -20.00
CA CYS A 345 -13.66 4.85 -20.32
C CYS A 345 -13.75 3.90 -19.13
N GLY A 346 -13.73 4.41 -17.90
CA GLY A 346 -13.79 3.63 -16.65
C GLY A 346 -12.48 2.99 -16.20
N LEU A 347 -11.38 3.13 -16.95
CA LEU A 347 -10.08 2.55 -16.57
C LEU A 347 -9.56 3.22 -15.31
N LEU A 348 -9.17 2.42 -14.31
CA LEU A 348 -8.53 2.87 -13.09
C LEU A 348 -7.18 3.52 -13.35
N ASN A 349 -6.92 4.63 -12.66
CA ASN A 349 -5.67 5.38 -12.74
C ASN A 349 -4.59 4.63 -11.93
N MET A 350 -3.51 4.21 -12.59
CA MET A 350 -2.33 3.59 -11.93
C MET A 350 -1.68 4.45 -10.85
N GLN A 351 -1.88 5.76 -10.87
CA GLN A 351 -1.22 6.69 -9.95
C GLN A 351 -2.23 7.22 -8.94
N ARG A 352 -2.26 6.62 -7.73
CA ARG A 352 -3.10 7.04 -6.58
C ARG A 352 -3.11 8.56 -6.37
N ASN A 353 -1.94 9.17 -6.55
CA ASN A 353 -1.68 10.57 -6.25
C ASN A 353 -1.82 11.51 -7.44
N LEU A 354 -2.09 11.01 -8.66
CA LEU A 354 -2.13 11.86 -9.85
C LEU A 354 -3.53 12.15 -10.41
N CYS A 355 -4.59 11.66 -9.75
CA CYS A 355 -6.02 12.04 -9.84
C CYS A 355 -6.63 12.24 -11.26
N PHE A 356 -5.90 11.97 -12.34
CA PHE A 356 -6.34 12.27 -13.69
C PHE A 356 -5.61 11.38 -14.71
N GLN A 357 -6.34 10.48 -15.38
CA GLN A 357 -5.86 9.79 -16.57
C GLN A 357 -6.71 10.17 -17.78
N LYS A 358 -6.09 10.65 -18.87
CA LYS A 358 -6.77 10.77 -20.16
C LYS A 358 -6.98 9.38 -20.76
N CYS A 359 -8.23 9.08 -21.09
CA CYS A 359 -8.61 7.88 -21.81
C CYS A 359 -7.75 7.69 -23.07
N SER A 360 -7.21 6.48 -23.28
CA SER A 360 -6.42 6.01 -24.44
C SER A 360 -4.92 6.32 -24.51
N SER A 361 -4.33 7.08 -23.58
CA SER A 361 -2.87 7.23 -23.53
C SER A 361 -2.26 6.40 -22.41
N TRP A 362 -1.27 5.55 -22.73
CA TRP A 362 -0.24 5.17 -21.76
C TRP A 362 0.44 6.47 -21.27
N ASN A 363 -0.02 6.94 -20.12
CA ASN A 363 0.48 7.96 -19.20
C ASN A 363 1.26 9.19 -19.73
N GLY A 364 0.89 9.76 -20.88
CA GLY A 364 1.30 11.12 -21.32
C GLY A 364 0.76 12.27 -20.44
N LEU A 365 0.41 11.99 -19.18
CA LEU A 365 -0.26 12.88 -18.27
C LEU A 365 0.65 14.05 -17.88
N GLN A 366 0.05 15.25 -17.85
CA GLN A 366 0.57 16.28 -16.96
C GLN A 366 0.27 15.77 -15.54
N PRO A 367 1.23 15.76 -14.61
CA PRO A 367 0.94 15.65 -13.19
C PRO A 367 -0.19 16.59 -12.83
N ILE A 368 -0.88 16.28 -11.74
CA ILE A 368 -1.80 17.24 -11.12
C ILE A 368 -1.05 18.56 -11.04
N SER A 369 -1.57 19.56 -11.75
CA SER A 369 -1.28 20.94 -11.43
C SER A 369 -1.82 21.12 -10.02
N VAL A 370 -0.98 20.91 -9.01
CA VAL A 370 -1.30 21.34 -7.67
C VAL A 370 -1.37 22.85 -7.80
N GLU A 371 -2.58 23.39 -7.77
CA GLU A 371 -2.79 24.82 -7.62
C GLU A 371 -2.24 25.15 -6.23
N TYR A 372 -0.98 25.57 -6.22
CA TYR A 372 -0.36 26.13 -5.03
C TYR A 372 -1.02 27.48 -4.77
N SER A 373 -0.92 27.95 -3.52
CA SER A 373 -1.28 29.33 -3.17
C SER A 373 -0.74 30.31 -4.22
N ASP A 374 -1.47 31.41 -4.46
CA ASP A 374 -1.15 32.48 -5.44
C ASP A 374 0.30 32.98 -5.43
N VAL A 375 1.09 32.62 -4.40
CA VAL A 375 2.50 32.97 -4.25
C VAL A 375 3.45 32.11 -5.11
N VAL A 376 3.10 30.86 -5.44
CA VAL A 376 4.02 29.96 -6.15
C VAL A 376 3.67 29.88 -7.65
N MET A 377 4.54 30.43 -8.48
CA MET A 377 4.38 30.35 -9.95
C MET A 377 4.85 28.98 -10.45
N CYS A 378 4.00 28.26 -11.18
CA CYS A 378 4.31 26.95 -11.77
C CYS A 378 4.38 27.03 -13.29
N GLY A 379 5.44 26.48 -13.87
CA GLY A 379 5.58 26.26 -15.31
C GLY A 379 5.94 24.81 -15.63
N SER A 380 5.62 24.33 -16.83
CA SER A 380 6.04 22.99 -17.28
C SER A 380 6.63 22.99 -18.69
N SER A 381 7.55 22.07 -18.96
CA SER A 381 8.16 21.86 -20.27
C SER A 381 8.60 20.42 -20.44
N ASP A 382 8.39 19.83 -21.61
CA ASP A 382 8.96 18.52 -21.95
C ASP A 382 10.41 18.70 -22.40
N GLY A 383 11.31 17.79 -21.99
CA GLY A 383 12.69 17.78 -22.46
C GLY A 383 13.05 16.56 -23.29
N PRO A 384 14.30 16.54 -23.80
CA PRO A 384 14.70 15.66 -24.90
C PRO A 384 14.83 14.18 -24.49
N ASP A 385 15.04 13.90 -23.21
CA ASP A 385 15.13 12.54 -22.66
C ASP A 385 13.75 11.93 -22.32
N GLY A 386 12.67 12.64 -22.64
CA GLY A 386 11.32 12.23 -22.34
C GLY A 386 10.90 12.48 -20.88
N LEU A 387 11.70 13.18 -20.08
CA LEU A 387 11.25 13.69 -18.78
C LEU A 387 10.46 14.99 -18.97
N ARG A 388 9.45 15.18 -18.11
CA ARG A 388 8.71 16.44 -18.03
C ARG A 388 9.24 17.25 -16.86
N ARG A 389 9.69 18.47 -17.13
CA ARG A 389 10.13 19.42 -16.09
C ARG A 389 8.95 20.26 -15.61
N PHE A 390 8.78 20.33 -14.30
CA PHE A 390 8.03 21.38 -13.61
C PHE A 390 9.01 22.35 -12.99
N THR A 391 8.69 23.63 -13.07
CA THR A 391 9.44 24.71 -12.44
C THR A 391 8.51 25.44 -11.50
N TYR A 392 8.82 25.36 -10.21
CA TYR A 392 8.13 26.08 -9.16
C TYR A 392 8.99 27.24 -8.72
N VAL A 393 8.49 28.46 -8.90
CA VAL A 393 9.15 29.69 -8.48
C VAL A 393 8.45 30.16 -7.21
N LEU A 394 9.08 29.91 -6.07
CA LEU A 394 8.56 30.32 -4.76
C LEU A 394 8.73 31.83 -4.57
N ASN A 395 9.81 32.39 -5.11
CA ASN A 395 10.06 33.82 -5.24
C ASN A 395 11.16 34.05 -6.30
N SER A 396 11.62 35.29 -6.49
CA SER A 396 12.61 35.64 -7.52
C SER A 396 13.95 34.90 -7.44
N THR A 397 14.33 34.35 -6.29
CA THR A 397 15.62 33.65 -6.11
C THR A 397 15.47 32.16 -5.81
N HIS A 398 14.30 31.71 -5.35
CA HIS A 398 14.07 30.34 -4.90
C HIS A 398 13.29 29.57 -5.96
N ILE A 399 13.95 28.60 -6.59
CA ILE A 399 13.41 27.83 -7.72
C ILE A 399 13.55 26.35 -7.41
N VAL A 400 12.50 25.59 -7.68
CA VAL A 400 12.51 24.13 -7.62
C VAL A 400 12.15 23.56 -8.97
N HIS A 401 12.98 22.66 -9.47
CA HIS A 401 12.74 21.90 -10.69
C HIS A 401 12.41 20.44 -10.36
N HIS A 402 11.26 19.95 -10.79
CA HIS A 402 10.89 18.53 -10.70
C HIS A 402 10.94 17.91 -12.09
N LEU A 403 11.85 16.97 -12.29
CA LEU A 403 12.02 16.19 -13.51
C LEU A 403 11.26 14.88 -13.37
N PHE A 404 10.02 14.89 -13.86
CA PHE A 404 9.09 13.78 -13.77
C PHE A 404 9.28 12.78 -14.91
N THR A 405 9.49 11.51 -14.54
CA THR A 405 9.65 10.37 -15.47
C THR A 405 8.39 10.03 -16.25
N ARG A 406 7.23 10.55 -15.83
CA ARG A 406 5.91 10.18 -16.37
C ARG A 406 5.60 8.70 -16.23
N ASN A 407 6.26 8.01 -15.28
CA ASN A 407 6.22 6.56 -15.15
C ASN A 407 6.45 5.83 -16.47
N ARG A 408 7.27 6.40 -17.36
CA ARG A 408 7.62 5.75 -18.63
C ARG A 408 8.67 4.67 -18.35
N PRO A 409 8.43 3.41 -18.77
CA PRO A 409 9.40 2.33 -18.56
C PRO A 409 10.79 2.68 -19.10
N GLU A 410 10.85 3.28 -20.30
CA GLU A 410 12.12 3.71 -20.91
C GLU A 410 12.87 4.75 -20.06
N ALA A 411 12.14 5.66 -19.39
CA ALA A 411 12.73 6.68 -18.52
C ALA A 411 13.09 6.12 -17.12
N GLN A 412 12.53 4.97 -16.74
CA GLN A 412 12.76 4.30 -15.45
C GLN A 412 13.75 3.15 -15.53
N GLU A 413 14.15 2.70 -16.72
CA GLU A 413 15.11 1.61 -16.91
C GLU A 413 16.45 1.85 -16.19
N ALA A 414 17.09 3.01 -16.45
CA ALA A 414 18.36 3.34 -15.80
C ALA A 414 18.24 3.49 -14.27
N PRO A 415 17.24 4.22 -13.73
CA PRO A 415 16.93 4.21 -12.29
C PRO A 415 16.66 2.81 -11.70
N SER A 416 15.99 1.92 -12.43
CA SER A 416 15.66 0.57 -11.94
C SER A 416 16.91 -0.29 -11.83
N ARG A 417 17.78 -0.22 -12.84
CA ARG A 417 19.10 -0.87 -12.79
C ARG A 417 19.91 -0.35 -11.62
N LEU A 418 20.00 0.97 -11.49
CA LEU A 418 20.72 1.62 -10.40
C LEU A 418 20.18 1.22 -9.03
N PHE A 419 18.86 1.14 -8.87
CA PHE A 419 18.23 0.73 -7.61
C PHE A 419 18.65 -0.68 -7.18
N ASN A 420 18.79 -1.61 -8.14
CA ASN A 420 19.26 -2.96 -7.86
C ASN A 420 20.76 -2.98 -7.56
N GLU A 421 21.57 -2.26 -8.34
CA GLU A 421 23.03 -2.17 -8.15
C GLU A 421 23.38 -1.58 -6.77
N LEU A 422 22.71 -0.48 -6.35
CA LEU A 422 22.95 0.12 -5.03
C LEU A 422 22.60 -0.83 -3.88
N GLN A 423 21.56 -1.64 -4.02
CA GLN A 423 21.19 -2.64 -3.00
C GLN A 423 22.20 -3.80 -2.92
N ALA A 424 22.86 -4.12 -4.03
CA ALA A 424 23.85 -5.20 -4.09
C ALA A 424 25.25 -4.73 -3.64
N ASP A 425 25.63 -3.50 -3.99
CA ASP A 425 27.02 -3.05 -3.89
C ASP A 425 27.32 -2.26 -2.60
N ILE A 426 26.30 -1.73 -1.92
CA ILE A 426 26.49 -0.78 -0.83
C ILE A 426 25.91 -1.32 0.47
N GLU A 427 26.77 -1.40 1.47
CA GLU A 427 26.33 -1.61 2.84
C GLU A 427 25.78 -0.30 3.43
N LEU A 428 24.49 -0.30 3.75
CA LEU A 428 23.83 0.83 4.38
C LEU A 428 23.79 0.62 5.89
N VAL A 429 24.37 1.55 6.64
CA VAL A 429 24.41 1.47 8.11
C VAL A 429 23.15 2.11 8.68
N PRO A 430 22.50 1.51 9.70
CA PRO A 430 21.40 2.16 10.41
C PRO A 430 21.83 3.54 10.91
N GLU A 431 21.00 4.56 10.66
CA GLU A 431 21.28 5.91 11.13
C GLU A 431 21.29 5.90 12.67
N SER A 432 22.50 6.06 13.24
CA SER A 432 22.69 6.02 14.69
C SER A 432 21.77 7.03 15.36
N ALA A 433 21.02 6.55 16.37
CA ALA A 433 20.07 7.34 17.11
C ALA A 433 20.75 8.34 18.08
N ALA A 434 21.91 8.91 17.70
CA ALA A 434 22.76 9.75 18.53
C ALA A 434 22.06 11.02 19.10
N LYS A 435 20.82 11.31 18.69
CA LYS A 435 19.97 12.38 19.25
C LYS A 435 18.63 11.91 19.81
N SER A 436 18.29 10.63 19.72
CA SER A 436 17.08 10.09 20.35
C SER A 436 17.39 9.68 21.79
N LYS A 437 16.64 10.20 22.75
CA LYS A 437 16.73 9.77 24.17
C LYS A 437 16.39 8.28 24.37
N SER A 438 15.89 7.59 23.35
CA SER A 438 15.66 6.15 23.35
C SER A 438 16.90 5.43 22.79
N ALA A 439 17.79 4.98 23.68
CA ALA A 439 19.03 4.31 23.33
C ALA A 439 18.86 2.95 22.61
N ASN A 440 17.63 2.40 22.53
CA ASN A 440 17.38 1.04 22.05
C ASN A 440 16.58 0.94 20.74
N SER A 441 16.29 2.06 20.07
CA SER A 441 15.56 2.01 18.79
C SER A 441 16.42 2.57 17.66
N SER A 442 17.11 1.69 16.93
CA SER A 442 17.61 2.02 15.60
C SER A 442 16.42 2.45 14.73
N GLY A 443 16.44 3.67 14.23
CA GLY A 443 15.36 4.17 13.38
C GLY A 443 15.25 3.35 12.09
N PRO A 444 14.13 3.45 11.35
CA PRO A 444 13.91 2.72 10.10
C PRO A 444 14.75 3.28 8.93
N TYR A 445 15.78 4.07 9.22
CA TYR A 445 16.60 4.80 8.26
C TYR A 445 17.99 4.19 8.21
N TYR A 446 18.48 4.02 7.00
CA TYR A 446 19.83 3.60 6.73
C TYR A 446 20.49 4.68 5.89
N ILE A 447 21.76 4.94 6.16
CA ILE A 447 22.48 6.04 5.53
C ILE A 447 23.89 5.62 5.14
N CYS A 448 24.33 6.10 3.99
CA CYS A 448 25.71 6.00 3.53
C CYS A 448 26.12 7.32 2.90
N HIS A 449 27.38 7.71 3.11
CA HIS A 449 27.93 8.99 2.68
C HIS A 449 29.18 8.76 1.85
N TYR A 450 29.22 9.36 0.66
CA TYR A 450 30.39 9.36 -0.22
C TYR A 450 30.80 10.79 -0.53
N ASN A 451 32.04 11.14 -0.21
CA ASN A 451 32.66 12.40 -0.64
C ASN A 451 33.50 12.13 -1.89
N VAL A 452 33.09 12.70 -3.02
CA VAL A 452 33.70 12.45 -4.33
C VAL A 452 34.91 13.35 -4.56
N SER A 453 34.98 14.50 -3.87
CA SER A 453 36.07 15.47 -4.01
C SER A 453 37.42 14.99 -3.46
N ALA A 454 37.43 13.98 -2.58
CA ALA A 454 38.65 13.48 -1.96
C ALA A 454 39.50 12.57 -2.87
N PHE A 455 39.07 12.28 -4.10
CA PHE A 455 39.79 11.36 -4.99
C PHE A 455 41.01 11.96 -5.69
N GLN A 456 41.24 13.26 -5.60
CA GLN A 456 42.22 13.92 -6.47
C GLN A 456 43.53 14.31 -5.79
N GLU A 457 43.61 14.42 -4.47
CA GLU A 457 44.85 14.85 -3.79
C GLU A 457 45.06 14.11 -2.45
N HIS A 458 46.17 13.37 -2.36
CA HIS A 458 46.76 12.75 -1.15
C HIS A 458 46.27 11.38 -0.65
N LEU A 459 46.98 10.32 -1.11
CA LEU A 459 47.13 9.03 -0.43
C LEU A 459 47.95 9.20 0.86
N SER A 460 47.32 9.46 2.00
CA SER A 460 47.97 9.26 3.30
C SER A 460 46.95 8.89 4.40
N ASN A 461 46.82 7.58 4.60
CA ASN A 461 46.51 6.88 5.85
C ASN A 461 45.49 7.51 6.81
N SER A 462 44.20 7.40 6.49
CA SER A 462 43.20 7.09 7.53
C SER A 462 42.05 6.26 6.93
N SER A 463 41.55 5.32 7.74
CA SER A 463 40.74 4.17 7.35
C SER A 463 39.26 4.50 7.11
N LEU A 464 38.95 5.23 6.04
CA LEU A 464 37.65 5.19 5.38
C LEU A 464 37.76 4.33 4.10
N PRO A 465 36.68 3.65 3.68
CA PRO A 465 36.78 2.57 2.71
C PRO A 465 37.25 3.10 1.35
N SER A 466 38.13 2.28 0.76
CA SER A 466 38.50 2.23 -0.64
C SER A 466 37.39 2.70 -1.57
N VAL A 467 37.75 3.47 -2.60
CA VAL A 467 37.10 3.54 -3.94
C VAL A 467 35.59 3.31 -3.91
N ALA A 468 34.81 4.40 -3.98
CA ALA A 468 33.35 4.30 -4.05
C ALA A 468 32.93 3.28 -5.12
N PRO A 469 31.97 2.37 -4.82
CA PRO A 469 31.51 1.38 -5.78
C PRO A 469 31.05 2.01 -7.10
N GLN A 470 31.15 1.27 -8.20
CA GLN A 470 30.76 1.78 -9.52
C GLN A 470 29.30 2.27 -9.54
N SER A 471 28.40 1.63 -8.77
CA SER A 471 27.01 2.06 -8.60
C SER A 471 26.85 3.45 -7.99
N VAL A 472 27.75 3.89 -7.09
CA VAL A 472 27.78 5.25 -6.54
C VAL A 472 28.14 6.27 -7.62
N HIS A 473 29.13 5.94 -8.46
CA HIS A 473 29.50 6.78 -9.60
C HIS A 473 28.36 6.86 -10.62
N SER A 474 27.75 5.72 -10.97
CA SER A 474 26.59 5.65 -11.85
C SER A 474 25.40 6.46 -11.31
N ALA A 475 25.15 6.43 -10.00
CA ALA A 475 24.12 7.24 -9.35
C ALA A 475 24.36 8.74 -9.54
N ARG A 476 25.56 9.19 -9.21
CA ARG A 476 25.96 10.59 -9.38
C ARG A 476 25.84 11.04 -10.83
N ASP A 477 26.37 10.25 -11.76
CA ASP A 477 26.36 10.60 -13.18
C ASP A 477 24.95 10.65 -13.75
N LEU A 478 24.06 9.74 -13.34
CA LEU A 478 22.66 9.75 -13.75
C LEU A 478 21.92 10.99 -13.21
N MET A 479 22.14 11.33 -11.93
CA MET A 479 21.57 12.53 -11.31
C MET A 479 22.02 13.80 -12.03
N LEU A 480 23.34 13.96 -12.24
CA LEU A 480 23.91 15.12 -12.91
C LEU A 480 23.44 15.22 -14.37
N ARG A 481 23.44 14.10 -15.11
CA ARG A 481 22.98 14.06 -16.50
C ARG A 481 21.52 14.53 -16.62
N ARG A 482 20.64 14.08 -15.72
CA ARG A 482 19.24 14.53 -15.69
C ARG A 482 19.13 15.98 -15.28
N ALA A 483 19.85 16.42 -14.25
CA ALA A 483 19.74 17.79 -13.77
C ALA A 483 20.33 18.85 -14.73
N TRP A 484 21.42 18.53 -15.45
CA TRP A 484 22.07 19.44 -16.40
C TRP A 484 21.24 19.69 -17.67
N GLY A 485 20.45 18.71 -18.12
CA GLY A 485 19.58 18.92 -19.30
C GLY A 485 18.52 20.00 -19.10
N TYR A 486 18.30 20.43 -17.86
CA TYR A 486 17.15 21.24 -17.46
C TYR A 486 17.48 22.45 -16.60
N THR A 487 18.68 22.51 -16.03
CA THR A 487 19.16 23.67 -15.31
C THR A 487 20.24 24.34 -16.17
N ASN A 488 20.07 25.61 -16.52
CA ASN A 488 21.14 26.41 -17.15
C ASN A 488 22.27 26.73 -16.15
N SER A 489 22.35 25.98 -15.06
CA SER A 489 23.27 26.23 -13.95
C SER A 489 24.52 25.42 -14.20
N GLU A 490 25.55 26.07 -14.73
CA GLU A 490 26.92 25.54 -14.80
C GLU A 490 27.47 25.14 -13.41
N LYS A 491 26.76 25.47 -12.32
CA LYS A 491 27.17 25.30 -10.94
C LYS A 491 26.71 24.01 -10.25
N LEU A 492 25.98 23.11 -10.92
CA LEU A 492 25.62 21.84 -10.28
C LEU A 492 26.85 20.92 -10.25
N ASN A 493 27.60 21.01 -9.14
CA ASN A 493 28.71 20.12 -8.84
C ASN A 493 28.32 19.24 -7.65
N ALA A 494 28.11 17.95 -7.89
CA ALA A 494 27.92 16.98 -6.83
C ALA A 494 29.28 16.58 -6.26
N SER A 495 29.75 17.34 -5.27
CA SER A 495 30.97 17.04 -4.52
C SER A 495 30.77 15.85 -3.57
N SER A 496 29.53 15.67 -3.13
CA SER A 496 29.12 14.64 -2.19
C SER A 496 27.84 13.96 -2.65
N LEU A 497 27.72 12.67 -2.33
CA LEU A 497 26.50 11.88 -2.51
C LEU A 497 26.11 11.25 -1.19
N VAL A 498 24.90 11.55 -0.72
CA VAL A 498 24.30 10.90 0.45
C VAL A 498 23.21 9.96 -0.02
N ILE A 499 23.29 8.71 0.39
CA ILE A 499 22.33 7.67 0.06
C ILE A 499 21.53 7.38 1.32
N ARG A 500 20.22 7.61 1.28
CA ARG A 500 19.32 7.28 2.38
C ARG A 500 18.32 6.24 1.94
N ALA A 501 18.14 5.19 2.73
CA ALA A 501 17.16 4.15 2.45
C ALA A 501 16.27 3.86 3.65
N TRP A 502 15.14 3.22 3.38
CA TRP A 502 14.23 2.70 4.39
C TRP A 502 13.40 1.55 3.84
N ARG A 503 12.90 0.71 4.75
CA ARG A 503 12.10 -0.48 4.40
C ARG A 503 10.59 -0.29 4.58
N THR A 504 10.18 0.62 5.45
CA THR A 504 8.78 0.80 5.84
C THR A 504 8.30 2.22 5.54
N ALA A 505 6.99 2.35 5.39
CA ALA A 505 6.33 3.64 5.34
C ALA A 505 6.60 4.48 6.61
N GLY A 506 6.43 5.79 6.50
CA GLY A 506 6.47 6.71 7.65
C GLY A 506 6.93 8.11 7.28
N ILE A 507 6.96 9.00 8.27
CA ILE A 507 7.19 10.43 8.07
C ILE A 507 8.42 10.88 8.86
N ARG A 508 9.31 11.64 8.21
CA ARG A 508 10.39 12.38 8.88
C ARG A 508 10.14 13.87 8.70
N LYS A 509 10.27 14.66 9.76
CA LYS A 509 10.11 16.13 9.74
C LYS A 509 11.43 16.80 10.13
N GLY A 510 11.55 18.10 9.86
CA GLY A 510 12.67 18.93 10.32
C GLY A 510 14.00 18.63 9.65
N CYS A 511 13.98 18.11 8.42
CA CYS A 511 15.20 17.93 7.64
C CYS A 511 15.53 19.25 6.92
N LEU A 512 16.79 19.48 6.57
CA LEU A 512 17.25 20.75 5.97
C LEU A 512 17.99 20.54 4.66
N PHE A 513 17.74 21.41 3.68
CA PHE A 513 18.57 21.61 2.49
C PHE A 513 19.22 22.98 2.56
N ALA A 514 20.53 23.05 2.32
CA ALA A 514 21.26 24.30 2.16
C ALA A 514 21.56 24.51 0.66
N ALA A 515 20.57 25.00 -0.09
CA ALA A 515 20.69 25.21 -1.54
C ALA A 515 21.09 26.66 -1.91
N GLU A 516 21.57 27.43 -0.93
CA GLU A 516 21.98 28.83 -1.10
C GLU A 516 23.35 28.93 -1.80
N ALA A 517 24.31 28.10 -1.41
CA ALA A 517 25.65 28.09 -1.97
C ALA A 517 25.72 27.35 -3.32
N ALA A 518 25.04 26.21 -3.42
CA ALA A 518 24.98 25.37 -4.61
C ALA A 518 23.60 24.69 -4.71
N PRO A 519 23.11 24.37 -5.92
CA PRO A 519 21.86 23.63 -6.06
C PRO A 519 21.96 22.23 -5.45
N VAL A 520 20.90 21.80 -4.78
CA VAL A 520 20.79 20.44 -4.22
C VAL A 520 19.91 19.62 -5.15
N ALA A 521 20.39 18.45 -5.59
CA ALA A 521 19.59 17.51 -6.36
C ALA A 521 19.22 16.30 -5.51
N LEU A 522 17.99 15.82 -5.69
CA LEU A 522 17.43 14.63 -5.07
C LEU A 522 16.96 13.68 -6.16
N MET A 523 17.20 12.38 -6.00
CA MET A 523 16.61 11.36 -6.88
C MET A 523 15.88 10.32 -6.04
N CYS A 524 14.66 9.99 -6.45
CA CYS A 524 13.84 8.96 -5.81
C CYS A 524 14.01 7.63 -6.54
N LEU A 525 14.31 6.54 -5.81
CA LEU A 525 14.38 5.18 -6.34
C LEU A 525 13.51 4.26 -5.46
N GLY A 526 12.51 3.60 -6.05
CA GLY A 526 11.66 2.64 -5.36
C GLY A 526 10.25 3.18 -5.19
N ALA A 527 9.66 3.03 -3.99
CA ALA A 527 8.33 3.52 -3.70
C ALA A 527 8.25 5.06 -3.68
N ASP A 528 7.05 5.59 -3.89
CA ASP A 528 6.78 7.03 -3.94
C ASP A 528 7.17 7.75 -2.65
N VAL A 529 7.68 8.97 -2.84
CA VAL A 529 8.13 9.87 -1.78
C VAL A 529 7.41 11.19 -1.91
N GLU A 530 6.70 11.58 -0.86
CA GLU A 530 6.09 12.90 -0.73
C GLU A 530 7.03 13.81 0.04
N LEU A 531 7.44 14.92 -0.59
CA LEU A 531 8.23 15.97 0.03
C LEU A 531 7.35 17.20 0.26
N THR A 532 7.35 17.72 1.48
CA THR A 532 6.78 19.03 1.79
C THR A 532 7.89 19.89 2.33
N PHE A 533 8.18 21.02 1.71
CA PHE A 533 9.23 21.91 2.17
C PHE A 533 8.76 23.36 2.21
N TRP A 534 9.35 24.11 3.13
CA TRP A 534 9.08 25.51 3.40
C TRP A 534 10.40 26.25 3.59
N ARG A 535 10.39 27.54 3.26
CA ARG A 535 11.58 28.38 3.41
C ARG A 535 11.84 28.66 4.89
N ARG A 536 13.04 28.33 5.36
CA ARG A 536 13.45 28.72 6.71
C ARG A 536 13.73 30.22 6.72
N ARG A 537 12.99 30.99 7.51
CA ARG A 537 13.30 32.42 7.71
C ARG A 537 14.61 32.51 8.49
N THR A 538 15.65 33.08 7.88
CA THR A 538 16.89 33.39 8.59
C THR A 538 16.56 34.40 9.68
N ALA A 539 16.90 34.08 10.93
CA ALA A 539 16.61 34.94 12.09
C ALA A 539 17.26 36.34 11.97
N ALA A 540 18.23 36.49 11.07
CA ALA A 540 18.94 37.73 10.77
C ALA A 540 18.10 38.78 10.01
N GLY A 541 16.92 38.43 9.48
CA GLY A 541 16.08 39.33 8.66
C GLY A 541 15.35 40.47 9.40
N ARG A 542 15.67 40.76 10.68
CA ARG A 542 15.16 41.95 11.38
C ARG A 542 16.04 43.20 11.23
N SER A 543 17.13 43.15 10.48
CA SER A 543 17.96 44.32 10.20
C SER A 543 17.95 44.69 8.71
N ASN A 544 17.32 45.82 8.41
CA ASN A 544 17.52 46.74 7.28
C ASN A 544 18.15 46.16 6.01
N GLN A 545 17.29 45.86 5.03
CA GLN A 545 17.67 45.60 3.64
C GLN A 545 18.03 46.93 2.94
N ALA A 546 19.29 47.35 3.07
CA ALA A 546 19.95 48.28 2.16
C ALA A 546 21.47 48.03 2.21
N ASP A 547 22.06 47.84 1.03
CA ASP A 547 23.49 47.71 0.73
C ASP A 547 24.26 46.52 1.32
N TYR A 548 24.69 45.59 0.46
CA TYR A 548 26.11 45.49 0.07
C TYR A 548 26.36 44.38 -0.98
N LEU A 549 27.13 44.77 -2.00
CA LEU A 549 27.81 43.91 -2.97
C LEU A 549 29.13 43.40 -2.36
N GLY A 550 29.40 42.10 -2.51
CA GLY A 550 30.75 41.55 -2.64
C GLY A 550 31.44 41.05 -1.38
N GLN A 551 31.51 39.73 -1.22
CA GLN A 551 32.76 38.98 -1.02
C GLN A 551 32.46 37.47 -0.96
N THR A 552 33.21 36.70 -1.75
CA THR A 552 33.16 35.23 -1.80
C THR A 552 34.10 34.64 -0.76
N ALA A 553 33.59 33.75 0.08
CA ALA A 553 34.38 32.81 0.87
C ALA A 553 33.69 31.44 0.87
N SER A 554 34.43 30.42 0.44
CA SER A 554 34.06 29.01 0.47
C SER A 554 34.24 28.49 1.90
N ALA A 555 33.17 28.00 2.55
CA ALA A 555 33.27 27.32 3.84
C ALA A 555 32.71 25.89 3.70
N PRO A 556 33.40 24.86 4.24
CA PRO A 556 32.88 23.50 4.29
C PRO A 556 31.82 23.36 5.39
N ILE A 557 30.75 22.61 5.11
CA ILE A 557 29.68 22.31 6.07
C ILE A 557 30.21 21.29 7.09
N THR A 558 30.40 21.73 8.34
CA THR A 558 30.70 20.87 9.49
C THR A 558 29.48 20.80 10.40
N LEU A 559 29.00 19.58 10.68
CA LEU A 559 28.23 19.29 11.90
C LEU A 559 29.24 19.39 13.06
N MET A 560 29.04 20.35 13.97
CA MET A 560 29.98 20.74 15.03
C MET A 560 30.62 19.57 15.80
N ASP A 561 31.95 19.49 15.78
CA ASP A 561 32.81 19.19 16.94
C ASP A 561 34.24 19.73 16.67
N ASP A 562 34.89 20.28 17.70
CA ASP A 562 35.97 21.29 17.63
C ASP A 562 37.27 20.74 18.26
N THR A 563 38.42 20.85 17.59
CA THR A 563 39.77 20.91 18.19
C THR A 563 40.83 21.23 17.13
N SER A 564 41.53 22.34 17.32
CA SER A 564 42.52 22.96 16.43
C SER A 564 43.97 22.65 16.82
N GLU A 565 44.87 22.50 15.84
CA GLU A 565 46.28 22.92 15.94
C GLU A 565 46.80 23.44 14.57
N ASP A 566 47.57 24.53 14.63
CA ASP A 566 48.13 25.34 13.54
C ASP A 566 49.38 24.72 12.87
N ILE A 567 49.74 25.16 11.64
CA ILE A 567 51.09 25.63 11.20
C ILE A 567 51.15 25.92 9.68
N ASP A 568 51.55 27.17 9.37
CA ASP A 568 52.29 27.82 8.27
C ASP A 568 52.34 27.38 6.78
N GLU A 569 51.80 28.29 5.95
CA GLU A 569 52.40 29.05 4.82
C GLU A 569 53.54 28.45 3.95
N ALA A 570 53.31 28.28 2.64
CA ALA A 570 54.26 28.62 1.57
C ALA A 570 53.64 28.67 0.16
N ALA A 571 54.10 29.66 -0.62
CA ALA A 571 53.61 30.10 -1.93
C ALA A 571 54.01 29.22 -3.14
N GLY A 572 53.28 29.38 -4.25
CA GLY A 572 53.78 29.01 -5.60
C GLY A 572 52.69 28.95 -6.67
N GLY A 573 52.61 29.98 -7.53
CA GLY A 573 51.62 30.05 -8.61
C GLY A 573 52.03 29.34 -9.90
N SER A 574 51.06 29.16 -10.81
CA SER A 574 51.23 29.43 -12.24
C SER A 574 49.89 29.38 -12.98
N SER A 575 49.64 30.40 -13.78
CA SER A 575 48.48 30.64 -14.62
C SER A 575 48.56 29.88 -15.95
N ILE A 576 47.48 29.23 -16.39
CA ILE A 576 47.28 28.88 -17.81
C ILE A 576 45.88 29.33 -18.25
N SER A 577 45.88 30.29 -19.17
CA SER A 577 44.75 30.85 -19.89
C SER A 577 44.08 29.81 -20.81
N ARG A 578 42.75 29.69 -20.75
CA ARG A 578 41.95 29.06 -21.82
C ARG A 578 40.88 30.01 -22.33
N GLN A 579 40.92 30.20 -23.64
CA GLN A 579 40.06 31.05 -24.45
C GLN A 579 38.59 30.62 -24.37
N THR A 580 37.74 31.60 -24.09
CA THR A 580 36.28 31.52 -24.20
C THR A 580 35.85 31.76 -25.64
N ASN A 581 35.16 30.79 -26.24
CA ASN A 581 34.42 30.99 -27.49
C ASN A 581 33.00 31.47 -27.14
N GLN A 582 32.68 32.69 -27.55
CA GLN A 582 31.34 33.30 -27.46
C GLN A 582 30.41 32.72 -28.54
N LEU A 583 29.16 32.43 -28.14
CA LEU A 583 27.99 32.21 -29.01
C LEU A 583 26.77 32.92 -28.37
N PRO A 584 25.72 33.24 -29.14
CA PRO A 584 25.03 34.52 -29.05
C PRO A 584 23.82 34.51 -28.12
N SER A 585 23.67 35.61 -27.38
CA SER A 585 22.49 35.93 -26.56
C SER A 585 21.23 36.06 -27.41
N ILE A 586 20.21 35.26 -27.10
CA ILE A 586 18.83 35.46 -27.56
C ILE A 586 18.13 36.38 -26.57
N ALA A 587 17.77 37.59 -27.04
CA ALA A 587 17.03 38.57 -26.26
C ALA A 587 15.55 38.18 -26.14
N ILE A 588 15.06 38.04 -24.91
CA ILE A 588 13.63 37.92 -24.61
C ILE A 588 13.05 39.33 -24.45
N GLN A 589 12.16 39.70 -25.37
CA GLN A 589 11.42 40.96 -25.31
C GLN A 589 10.39 40.91 -24.18
N SER A 590 10.49 41.86 -23.25
CA SER A 590 9.51 42.08 -22.18
C SER A 590 8.40 42.99 -22.70
N ALA A 591 7.18 42.47 -22.82
CA ALA A 591 5.99 43.26 -23.13
C ALA A 591 5.36 43.76 -21.81
N SER A 592 5.47 45.07 -21.57
CA SER A 592 4.80 45.77 -20.47
C SER A 592 3.33 46.04 -20.81
N GLY A 593 2.40 45.36 -20.15
CA GLY A 593 0.97 45.63 -20.21
C GLY A 593 0.48 46.31 -18.94
N GLN A 594 0.03 47.56 -19.06
CA GLN A 594 -0.64 48.32 -18.01
C GLN A 594 -2.03 47.73 -17.71
N THR A 595 -2.33 47.45 -16.44
CA THR A 595 -3.69 47.12 -15.98
C THR A 595 -4.27 48.28 -15.18
N ALA A 596 -5.34 48.86 -15.73
CA ALA A 596 -6.18 49.86 -15.09
C ALA A 596 -7.04 49.23 -13.99
N SER A 597 -7.06 49.85 -12.81
CA SER A 597 -7.90 49.50 -11.68
C SER A 597 -9.34 49.97 -11.89
N LEU A 598 -10.30 49.05 -11.84
CA LEU A 598 -11.72 49.36 -11.67
C LEU A 598 -12.15 48.94 -10.26
N ALA A 599 -12.53 49.95 -9.48
CA ALA A 599 -13.14 49.81 -8.17
C ALA A 599 -14.56 49.26 -8.30
N ASN A 600 -14.90 48.25 -7.50
CA ASN A 600 -16.29 47.86 -7.28
C ASN A 600 -16.60 47.87 -5.78
N ASN A 601 -17.57 48.73 -5.44
CA ASN A 601 -18.22 48.82 -4.15
C ASN A 601 -19.10 47.59 -3.92
N SER A 602 -19.04 47.01 -2.72
CA SER A 602 -20.11 46.14 -2.22
C SER A 602 -20.31 46.41 -0.74
N THR A 603 -21.39 47.13 -0.45
CA THR A 603 -22.00 47.27 0.86
C THR A 603 -22.70 45.98 1.28
N ALA A 604 -22.35 45.41 2.44
CA ALA A 604 -23.27 44.56 3.19
C ALA A 604 -22.96 44.60 4.69
N ARG A 605 -24.03 44.86 5.45
CA ARG A 605 -24.10 44.92 6.91
C ARG A 605 -23.97 43.53 7.51
N THR A 606 -23.33 43.40 8.66
CA THR A 606 -23.82 42.59 9.80
C THR A 606 -23.15 43.04 11.09
N GLY A 607 -23.95 43.27 12.12
CA GLY A 607 -23.49 43.51 13.49
C GLY A 607 -23.42 42.20 14.27
N GLY A 608 -22.47 42.10 15.22
CA GLY A 608 -22.37 40.95 16.12
C GLY A 608 -21.12 40.89 17.00
N THR A 609 -21.15 41.63 18.12
CA THR A 609 -20.43 41.44 19.40
C THR A 609 -18.88 41.45 19.49
N PRO A 610 -18.29 42.13 20.50
CA PRO A 610 -16.85 42.22 20.69
C PRO A 610 -16.29 40.99 21.43
N ARG A 611 -15.44 40.20 20.77
CA ARG A 611 -14.59 39.20 21.44
C ARG A 611 -13.19 39.76 21.70
N LYS A 612 -12.75 39.60 22.96
CA LYS A 612 -11.46 40.01 23.52
C LYS A 612 -10.27 39.53 22.69
N GLY A 613 -9.26 40.39 22.57
CA GLY A 613 -8.09 40.21 21.73
C GLY A 613 -7.21 39.02 22.10
N GLY A 614 -7.10 38.09 21.16
CA GLY A 614 -5.89 37.29 20.99
C GLY A 614 -4.91 38.09 20.13
N LYS A 615 -3.66 38.22 20.56
CA LYS A 615 -2.54 38.65 19.72
C LYS A 615 -2.38 37.61 18.60
N GLY A 616 -3.14 37.76 17.51
CA GLY A 616 -2.86 37.09 16.26
C GLY A 616 -1.56 37.66 15.74
N THR A 617 -0.44 37.00 16.04
CA THR A 617 0.73 37.07 15.17
C THR A 617 0.21 36.62 13.81
N GLY A 618 0.02 37.56 12.90
CA GLY A 618 -0.36 37.26 11.53
C GLY A 618 0.63 36.25 11.00
N ASP A 619 0.20 35.00 10.94
CA ASP A 619 0.98 33.88 10.47
C ASP A 619 1.11 34.12 8.97
N ALA A 620 2.14 34.87 8.61
CA ALA A 620 2.41 35.21 7.23
C ALA A 620 2.56 33.88 6.50
N LEU A 621 1.53 33.54 5.72
CA LEU A 621 1.36 32.32 4.93
C LEU A 621 2.74 31.86 4.46
N GLU A 622 3.24 30.78 5.06
CA GLU A 622 4.52 30.24 4.66
C GLU A 622 4.35 29.62 3.28
N ASP A 623 5.27 29.93 2.37
CA ASP A 623 5.32 29.34 1.04
C ASP A 623 5.64 27.83 1.18
N ILE A 624 4.60 27.02 1.29
CA ILE A 624 4.70 25.57 1.41
C ILE A 624 4.57 24.97 0.01
N LEU A 625 5.59 24.21 -0.41
CA LEU A 625 5.58 23.45 -1.65
C LEU A 625 5.59 21.95 -1.32
N MET A 626 4.59 21.24 -1.84
CA MET A 626 4.48 19.80 -1.77
C MET A 626 4.75 19.19 -3.15
N VAL A 627 5.65 18.21 -3.21
CA VAL A 627 6.04 17.49 -4.44
C VAL A 627 6.08 16.00 -4.16
N THR A 628 5.45 15.21 -5.02
CA THR A 628 5.56 13.73 -4.98
C THR A 628 6.57 13.28 -6.03
N LEU A 629 7.60 12.57 -5.59
CA LEU A 629 8.61 11.95 -6.43
C LEU A 629 8.32 10.46 -6.58
N VAL A 630 8.17 10.01 -7.82
CA VAL A 630 8.06 8.59 -8.16
C VAL A 630 9.44 8.01 -8.52
N HIS A 631 9.50 6.70 -8.76
CA HIS A 631 10.73 6.02 -9.16
C HIS A 631 11.42 6.72 -10.36
N GLY A 632 12.68 7.10 -10.17
CA GLY A 632 13.52 7.77 -11.16
C GLY A 632 13.36 9.30 -11.24
N ASP A 633 12.40 9.89 -10.54
CA ASP A 633 12.24 11.34 -10.56
C ASP A 633 13.44 12.06 -9.93
N VAL A 634 13.73 13.26 -10.43
CA VAL A 634 14.77 14.13 -9.89
C VAL A 634 14.18 15.46 -9.46
N LEU A 635 14.50 15.93 -8.26
CA LEU A 635 14.14 17.25 -7.76
C LEU A 635 15.42 18.08 -7.61
N VAL A 636 15.48 19.27 -8.21
CA VAL A 636 16.62 20.19 -8.08
C VAL A 636 16.14 21.47 -7.40
N VAL A 637 16.77 21.82 -6.27
CA VAL A 637 16.37 22.94 -5.42
C VAL A 637 17.47 23.99 -5.43
N HIS A 638 17.10 25.27 -5.59
CA HIS A 638 18.01 26.40 -5.74
C HIS A 638 17.66 27.56 -4.80
N GLY A 639 18.70 28.28 -4.35
CA GLY A 639 18.59 29.69 -3.96
C GLY A 639 18.19 29.97 -2.52
N GLY A 640 18.25 28.99 -1.62
CA GLY A 640 18.00 29.22 -0.20
C GLY A 640 18.14 28.00 0.70
N THR A 641 17.86 28.20 1.99
CA THR A 641 17.77 27.13 2.98
C THR A 641 16.32 26.71 3.17
N PHE A 642 16.03 25.44 2.95
CA PHE A 642 14.70 24.87 3.05
C PHE A 642 14.63 23.88 4.21
N GLU A 643 13.56 23.96 4.99
CA GLU A 643 13.18 22.88 5.88
C GLU A 643 12.17 21.99 5.15
N TYR A 644 12.29 20.68 5.34
CA TYR A 644 11.44 19.72 4.68
C TYR A 644 11.01 18.58 5.59
N SER A 645 9.85 18.04 5.25
CA SER A 645 9.35 16.75 5.69
C SER A 645 9.26 15.79 4.51
N ILE A 646 9.49 14.52 4.79
CA ILE A 646 9.46 13.44 3.82
C ILE A 646 8.52 12.35 4.33
N LYS A 647 7.44 12.12 3.59
CA LYS A 647 6.49 11.03 3.81
C LYS A 647 6.77 9.93 2.80
N ARG A 648 6.89 8.71 3.33
CA ARG A 648 7.37 7.53 2.62
C ARG A 648 6.24 6.52 2.55
N THR A 649 5.99 5.97 1.37
CA THR A 649 4.90 5.01 1.15
C THR A 649 5.34 3.54 1.26
N GLY A 650 6.62 3.26 1.08
CA GLY A 650 7.18 1.92 1.12
C GLY A 650 8.70 1.92 1.09
N MET A 651 9.31 0.86 0.57
CA MET A 651 10.77 0.76 0.43
C MET A 651 11.28 1.71 -0.65
N SER A 652 12.15 2.64 -0.27
CA SER A 652 12.78 3.57 -1.22
C SER A 652 14.20 3.91 -0.81
N ILE A 653 15.01 4.28 -1.81
CA ILE A 653 16.31 4.93 -1.68
C ILE A 653 16.14 6.35 -2.21
N VAL A 654 16.56 7.35 -1.44
CA VAL A 654 16.69 8.73 -1.91
C VAL A 654 18.14 9.13 -1.89
N LEU A 655 18.60 9.58 -3.04
CA LEU A 655 19.94 10.08 -3.28
C LEU A 655 19.94 11.60 -3.13
N PHE A 656 20.90 12.17 -2.42
CA PHE A 656 21.08 13.61 -2.26
C PHE A 656 22.47 13.99 -2.75
N THR A 657 22.56 15.00 -3.60
CA THR A 657 23.86 15.61 -3.95
C THR A 657 23.97 17.01 -3.38
N SER A 658 25.13 17.30 -2.79
CA SER A 658 25.53 18.64 -2.35
C SER A 658 26.93 19.04 -2.82
#